data_AF-M1ZKS9-F1
#
_entry.id   AF-M1ZKS9-F1
#
_cell.length_a   1.000
_cell.length_b   1.000
_cell.length_c   1.000
_cell.angle_alpha   90.00
_cell.angle_beta   90.00
_cell.angle_gamma   90.00
#
_symmetry.space_group_name_H-M   'P 1'
#
loop_
_entity.id
_entity.type
_entity.pdbx_description
1 polymer ?
#
loop_
_entity_poly.entity_id
_entity_poly.type
_entity_poly.pdbx_seq_one_letter_code
_entity_poly.pdbx_strand_id
1 'polypeptide(L)'
;MNKRRNMLVFLILIIIFSSTTVFAIDDKSLDYNIGYKDGLDKGVSDGRITGASDAKNKANTLKEVLKRNLDDLIRDLNIKGKTEDYISGFGDGYSKGFEDGYYDAYRKGSSEDSIIIYGAEDFGNVMGRIDGYIAYKSGDKNRWQRYVPSDKRLIAIFELNNESREYTDIFIEHFRNAYKLSFEAAYQVAKLGEKDYSYEKGLEDGDEYARNLANFNARKDYFLGLSNDYKRNMPTEREIISMFNLRNEHKEYIDAFLAGFEFGRSIFKGRTNGGYMIYYNEAYRKTNKEFVETPDLNGEEDGRTTGQMKGEYAGIIDITLGKPNLWTRHKTKDDIIIDEYGLKFQSENYRMAFIIGYWDGFMKSYNETYKKLQLNSNKVKTYTEKITIDGKENIGITEDDKFLVDIESGTYYNDVIVTIDSIPTSYVNPSSHRHTQASGVYGLKVLNLAGTFDKNKKITVKFKSYGNNVKYGIYKYHHNKWIYIPSRQEGNYLVADINLNNIDFLGNIYAVRVDNQLPIFHDSRGHWAIEEINTYVKREIIYGYPDGTFRPDKKISRREFVTMLSRLYDWFPPHDSSNITKFKDYIEFGYAEKAISYASYYNIVNGYPDNTFRPHDPITYKEVEGIMSRVLDNQKFNWNYFAEKMMYENGIRSKSKDNMNNTITRAEFVFMLHRLNEWRY
;
A
#
# COMPACT_ATOMS: atom_id res chain seq x y z
N MET A 1 -24.91 -53.57 46.33
CA MET A 1 -25.78 -52.54 46.95
C MET A 1 -25.04 -51.23 47.04
N ASN A 2 -25.67 -50.16 46.57
CA ASN A 2 -25.22 -48.77 46.57
C ASN A 2 -24.55 -48.31 47.88
N LYS A 3 -23.46 -47.53 47.79
CA LYS A 3 -23.53 -46.05 47.93
C LYS A 3 -22.15 -45.39 47.86
N ARG A 4 -22.13 -44.29 47.09
CA ARG A 4 -21.11 -43.25 46.97
C ARG A 4 -20.88 -42.51 48.30
N ARG A 5 -19.63 -42.09 48.59
CA ARG A 5 -19.21 -40.67 48.71
C ARG A 5 -17.72 -40.52 49.11
N ASN A 6 -17.02 -39.72 48.30
CA ASN A 6 -15.98 -38.71 48.59
C ASN A 6 -14.97 -38.94 49.73
N MET A 7 -13.66 -38.92 49.43
CA MET A 7 -12.75 -37.81 49.81
C MET A 7 -11.31 -37.99 49.30
N LEU A 8 -10.77 -36.90 48.76
CA LEU A 8 -9.39 -36.40 48.79
C LEU A 8 -8.15 -37.33 48.63
N VAL A 9 -7.38 -36.99 47.58
CA VAL A 9 -5.93 -36.65 47.58
C VAL A 9 -4.89 -37.77 47.59
N PHE A 10 -4.07 -37.71 46.52
CA PHE A 10 -2.71 -38.24 46.28
C PHE A 10 -2.50 -39.76 46.24
N LEU A 11 -2.07 -40.25 45.06
CA LEU A 11 -0.95 -41.18 45.00
C LEU A 11 -0.26 -41.15 43.62
N ILE A 12 1.04 -40.87 43.66
CA ILE A 12 2.05 -41.19 42.65
C ILE A 12 2.28 -42.70 42.65
N LEU A 13 2.30 -43.33 41.48
CA LEU A 13 3.06 -44.55 41.15
C LEU A 13 2.82 -44.82 39.64
N ILE A 14 3.71 -45.27 38.76
CA ILE A 14 5.12 -45.69 38.73
C ILE A 14 5.14 -46.80 37.64
N ILE A 15 6.06 -46.64 36.67
CA ILE A 15 6.90 -47.70 36.05
C ILE A 15 6.13 -48.75 35.20
N ILE A 16 6.61 -49.17 34.03
CA ILE A 16 7.62 -50.23 33.81
C ILE A 16 7.84 -50.28 32.28
N PHE A 17 9.05 -49.96 31.80
CA PHE A 17 10.05 -50.88 31.18
C PHE A 17 9.49 -51.68 29.99
N SER A 18 10.16 -51.83 28.83
CA SER A 18 11.60 -52.03 28.61
C SER A 18 11.96 -52.01 27.12
N SER A 19 13.17 -51.52 26.83
CA SER A 19 14.14 -51.99 25.82
C SER A 19 13.71 -52.24 24.36
N THR A 20 14.22 -51.41 23.44
CA THR A 20 14.80 -51.88 22.18
C THR A 20 16.07 -51.10 21.86
N THR A 21 17.04 -51.83 21.33
CA THR A 21 18.42 -51.45 21.01
C THR A 21 18.50 -50.52 19.80
N VAL A 22 19.42 -49.56 19.91
CA VAL A 22 19.84 -48.57 18.91
C VAL A 22 20.60 -49.23 17.75
N PHE A 23 20.29 -48.81 16.52
CA PHE A 23 21.26 -48.68 15.43
C PHE A 23 21.11 -47.27 14.83
N ALA A 24 22.26 -46.66 14.53
CA ALA A 24 22.51 -45.23 14.47
C ALA A 24 21.81 -44.48 13.31
N ILE A 25 21.18 -43.36 13.67
CA ILE A 25 20.97 -42.20 12.80
C ILE A 25 22.23 -41.34 12.94
N ASP A 26 22.75 -40.80 11.84
CA ASP A 26 23.94 -39.96 11.76
C ASP A 26 23.70 -38.62 12.48
N ASP A 27 23.70 -38.65 13.81
CA ASP A 27 23.53 -37.49 14.66
C ASP A 27 24.92 -36.87 14.86
N LYS A 28 25.23 -35.83 14.07
CA LYS A 28 26.46 -35.04 14.28
C LYS A 28 26.54 -34.65 15.75
N SER A 29 27.74 -34.67 16.32
CA SER A 29 27.90 -34.51 17.77
C SER A 29 27.27 -33.20 18.26
N LEU A 30 26.75 -33.20 19.49
CA LEU A 30 26.13 -32.03 20.11
C LEU A 30 27.05 -30.79 20.02
N ASP A 31 28.35 -31.00 20.15
CA ASP A 31 29.37 -29.97 20.02
C ASP A 31 29.45 -29.37 18.61
N TYR A 32 29.33 -30.17 17.55
CA TYR A 32 29.25 -29.67 16.16
C TYR A 32 28.04 -28.77 15.96
N ASN A 33 26.86 -29.19 16.44
CA ASN A 33 25.62 -28.42 16.25
C ASN A 33 25.64 -27.09 17.02
N ILE A 34 26.25 -27.07 18.22
CA ILE A 34 26.47 -25.83 18.98
C ILE A 34 27.47 -24.93 18.23
N GLY A 35 28.59 -25.50 17.77
CA GLY A 35 29.56 -24.78 16.95
C GLY A 35 28.93 -24.14 15.73
N TYR A 36 28.14 -24.91 14.97
CA TYR A 36 27.43 -24.44 13.78
C TYR A 36 26.52 -23.24 14.04
N LYS A 37 25.75 -23.29 15.14
CA LYS A 37 24.87 -22.18 15.50
C LYS A 37 25.65 -20.91 15.87
N ASP A 38 26.68 -21.06 16.69
CA ASP A 38 27.54 -19.94 17.12
C ASP A 38 28.27 -19.32 15.91
N GLY A 39 28.73 -20.17 14.99
CA GLY A 39 29.34 -19.76 13.73
C GLY A 39 28.36 -18.98 12.86
N LEU A 40 27.13 -19.50 12.69
CA LEU A 40 26.09 -18.90 11.86
C LEU A 40 25.75 -17.48 12.29
N ASP A 41 25.51 -17.25 13.58
CA ASP A 41 25.14 -15.94 14.10
C ASP A 41 26.27 -14.91 13.92
N LYS A 42 27.52 -15.34 14.17
CA LYS A 42 28.70 -14.49 13.99
C LYS A 42 28.97 -14.21 12.51
N GLY A 43 28.79 -15.21 11.65
CA GLY A 43 28.87 -15.09 10.21
C GLY A 43 27.90 -14.04 9.70
N VAL A 44 26.61 -14.12 10.04
CA VAL A 44 25.58 -13.16 9.59
C VAL A 44 25.93 -11.73 9.95
N SER A 45 26.43 -11.49 11.16
CA SER A 45 26.84 -10.16 11.60
C SER A 45 27.99 -9.60 10.77
N ASP A 46 29.05 -10.38 10.59
CA ASP A 46 30.25 -9.92 9.87
C ASP A 46 29.96 -9.79 8.36
N GLY A 47 29.15 -10.70 7.82
CA GLY A 47 28.63 -10.66 6.46
C GLY A 47 27.88 -9.36 6.21
N ARG A 48 26.93 -8.98 7.08
CA ARG A 48 26.15 -7.74 6.92
C ARG A 48 27.00 -6.48 6.92
N ILE A 49 27.99 -6.40 7.79
CA ILE A 49 28.90 -5.23 7.86
C ILE A 49 29.71 -5.12 6.56
N THR A 50 30.26 -6.25 6.13
CA THR A 50 31.09 -6.31 4.92
C THR A 50 30.26 -6.05 3.66
N GLY A 51 29.07 -6.65 3.57
CA GLY A 51 28.13 -6.46 2.45
C GLY A 51 27.64 -5.02 2.33
N ALA A 52 27.31 -4.36 3.44
CA ALA A 52 26.95 -2.95 3.44
C ALA A 52 28.10 -2.03 3.01
N SER A 53 29.32 -2.34 3.43
CA SER A 53 30.53 -1.59 3.05
C SER A 53 30.87 -1.77 1.57
N ASP A 54 30.83 -3.01 1.08
CA ASP A 54 31.15 -3.34 -0.31
C ASP A 54 30.08 -2.77 -1.27
N ALA A 55 28.80 -2.76 -0.88
CA ALA A 55 27.74 -2.12 -1.66
C ALA A 55 27.94 -0.61 -1.81
N LYS A 56 28.40 0.06 -0.74
CA LYS A 56 28.71 1.50 -0.78
C LYS A 56 29.91 1.83 -1.68
N ASN A 57 30.85 0.90 -1.79
CA ASN A 57 32.10 1.07 -2.53
C ASN A 57 32.13 0.37 -3.91
N LYS A 58 31.01 -0.26 -4.33
CA LYS A 58 30.90 -1.10 -5.53
C LYS A 58 32.03 -2.16 -5.65
N ALA A 59 32.41 -2.78 -4.53
CA ALA A 59 33.40 -3.85 -4.47
C ALA A 59 32.73 -5.23 -4.34
N ASN A 60 33.47 -6.33 -4.54
CA ASN A 60 33.03 -7.69 -4.23
C ASN A 60 34.18 -8.50 -3.63
N THR A 61 34.40 -8.33 -2.33
CA THR A 61 35.51 -8.97 -1.60
C THR A 61 35.09 -10.27 -0.89
N LEU A 62 33.82 -10.69 -1.02
CA LEU A 62 33.23 -11.87 -0.36
C LEU A 62 34.14 -13.11 -0.41
N LYS A 63 34.69 -13.39 -1.59
CA LYS A 63 35.52 -14.58 -1.85
C LYS A 63 36.92 -14.46 -1.27
N GLU A 64 37.45 -13.25 -1.10
CA GLU A 64 38.77 -13.01 -0.48
C GLU A 64 38.69 -13.09 1.04
N VAL A 65 37.58 -12.61 1.62
CA VAL A 65 37.33 -12.63 3.07
C VAL A 65 37.06 -14.05 3.58
N LEU A 66 36.19 -14.80 2.91
CA LEU A 66 35.93 -16.22 3.26
C LEU A 66 37.19 -17.10 3.14
N LYS A 67 38.14 -16.70 2.28
CA LYS A 67 39.39 -17.44 2.04
C LYS A 67 40.53 -17.06 2.99
N ARG A 68 40.55 -15.82 3.52
CA ARG A 68 41.59 -15.36 4.46
C ARG A 68 41.21 -15.48 5.94
N ASN A 69 39.93 -15.52 6.29
CA ASN A 69 39.52 -15.36 7.68
C ASN A 69 39.25 -16.64 8.47
N LEU A 70 38.97 -17.82 7.89
CA LEU A 70 38.50 -18.94 8.74
C LEU A 70 39.57 -19.40 9.76
N ASP A 71 40.82 -19.58 9.33
CA ASP A 71 41.92 -20.03 10.20
C ASP A 71 42.41 -18.93 11.17
N ASP A 72 42.39 -17.67 10.76
CA ASP A 72 42.74 -16.52 11.60
C ASP A 72 41.63 -16.19 12.63
N LEU A 73 40.35 -16.36 12.25
CA LEU A 73 39.19 -16.15 13.11
C LEU A 73 39.07 -17.25 14.18
N ILE A 74 39.42 -18.50 13.83
CA ILE A 74 39.59 -19.60 14.80
C ILE A 74 40.70 -19.27 15.82
N ARG A 75 41.76 -18.55 15.40
CA ARG A 75 42.85 -18.12 16.28
C ARG A 75 42.45 -16.93 17.18
N ASP A 76 41.75 -15.95 16.63
CA ASP A 76 41.42 -14.68 17.31
C ASP A 76 40.22 -14.78 18.27
N LEU A 77 39.28 -15.70 18.03
CA LEU A 77 38.12 -15.96 18.90
C LEU A 77 38.44 -16.88 20.10
N ASN A 78 39.70 -17.27 20.28
CA ASN A 78 40.21 -18.09 21.39
C ASN A 78 39.49 -19.44 21.57
N ILE A 79 39.01 -20.03 20.46
CA ILE A 79 38.25 -21.30 20.42
C ILE A 79 39.14 -22.55 20.33
N LYS A 80 40.47 -22.40 20.40
CA LYS A 80 41.46 -23.50 20.40
C LYS A 80 41.31 -24.53 21.54
N GLY A 81 40.57 -24.21 22.60
CA GLY A 81 40.28 -25.14 23.70
C GLY A 81 39.02 -25.99 23.50
N LYS A 82 38.34 -25.88 22.35
CA LYS A 82 37.10 -26.61 22.01
C LYS A 82 37.42 -27.89 21.21
N THR A 83 36.43 -28.79 21.16
CA THR A 83 36.54 -30.05 20.42
C THR A 83 36.66 -29.80 18.92
N GLU A 84 37.32 -30.71 18.20
CA GLU A 84 37.46 -30.61 16.73
C GLU A 84 36.09 -30.53 16.03
N ASP A 85 35.09 -31.24 16.57
CA ASP A 85 33.71 -31.20 16.09
C ASP A 85 33.07 -29.81 16.23
N TYR A 86 33.25 -29.13 17.38
CA TYR A 86 32.75 -27.77 17.57
C TYR A 86 33.41 -26.79 16.59
N ILE A 87 34.74 -26.90 16.40
CA ILE A 87 35.49 -26.02 15.49
C ILE A 87 35.04 -26.25 14.04
N SER A 88 34.83 -27.51 13.65
CA SER A 88 34.30 -27.88 12.33
C SER A 88 32.90 -27.31 12.11
N GLY A 89 31.99 -27.50 13.08
CA GLY A 89 30.64 -26.95 13.03
C GLY A 89 30.66 -25.43 12.92
N PHE A 90 31.48 -24.76 13.74
CA PHE A 90 31.63 -23.30 13.72
C PHE A 90 32.09 -22.78 12.37
N GLY A 91 33.04 -23.46 11.71
CA GLY A 91 33.52 -23.05 10.39
C GLY A 91 32.44 -23.13 9.31
N ASP A 92 31.66 -24.21 9.31
CA ASP A 92 30.54 -24.43 8.38
C ASP A 92 29.44 -23.39 8.60
N GLY A 93 29.06 -23.19 9.87
CA GLY A 93 28.06 -22.20 10.27
C GLY A 93 28.47 -20.78 9.90
N TYR A 94 29.72 -20.40 10.20
CA TYR A 94 30.25 -19.07 9.91
C TYR A 94 30.24 -18.77 8.41
N SER A 95 30.69 -19.71 7.58
CA SER A 95 30.72 -19.53 6.13
C SER A 95 29.31 -19.29 5.58
N LYS A 96 28.34 -20.12 6.02
CA LYS A 96 26.94 -19.98 5.59
C LYS A 96 26.31 -18.68 6.06
N GLY A 97 26.49 -18.35 7.34
CA GLY A 97 25.95 -17.14 7.93
C GLY A 97 26.54 -15.89 7.30
N PHE A 98 27.85 -15.88 7.04
CA PHE A 98 28.53 -14.75 6.41
C PHE A 98 28.02 -14.47 5.01
N GLU A 99 27.83 -15.51 4.21
CA GLU A 99 27.26 -15.38 2.87
C GLU A 99 25.83 -14.83 2.91
N ASP A 100 24.97 -15.40 3.77
CA ASP A 100 23.58 -14.96 3.92
C ASP A 100 23.48 -13.50 4.40
N GLY A 101 24.30 -13.12 5.39
CA GLY A 101 24.36 -11.75 5.90
C GLY A 101 24.94 -10.76 4.89
N TYR A 102 25.96 -11.16 4.13
CA TYR A 102 26.60 -10.34 3.11
C TYR A 102 25.63 -9.98 2.00
N TYR A 103 24.95 -10.96 1.42
CA TYR A 103 24.01 -10.69 0.33
C TYR A 103 22.78 -9.91 0.79
N ASP A 104 22.24 -10.18 1.98
CA ASP A 104 21.13 -9.40 2.56
C ASP A 104 21.49 -7.91 2.68
N ALA A 105 22.69 -7.59 3.17
CA ALA A 105 23.13 -6.21 3.32
C ALA A 105 23.59 -5.56 2.02
N TYR A 106 24.28 -6.31 1.14
CA TYR A 106 24.77 -5.81 -0.14
C TYR A 106 23.61 -5.42 -1.06
N ARG A 107 22.55 -6.24 -1.09
CA ARG A 107 21.30 -6.01 -1.83
C ARG A 107 20.52 -4.79 -1.32
N LYS A 108 20.55 -4.51 -0.02
CA LYS A 108 19.86 -3.34 0.58
C LYS A 108 20.61 -2.02 0.35
N GLY A 109 21.94 -2.07 0.16
CA GLY A 109 22.81 -0.90 0.01
C GLY A 109 23.13 -0.48 -1.44
N SER A 110 22.82 -1.32 -2.44
CA SER A 110 23.09 -1.04 -3.85
C SER A 110 21.80 -0.60 -4.57
N SER A 111 21.63 0.72 -4.75
CA SER A 111 20.55 1.28 -5.56
C SER A 111 20.96 1.29 -7.04
N GLU A 112 20.68 0.20 -7.75
CA GLU A 112 20.51 0.12 -9.22
C GLU A 112 20.04 -1.31 -9.55
N ASP A 113 19.08 -1.42 -10.48
CA ASP A 113 18.34 -2.65 -10.85
C ASP A 113 19.21 -3.92 -10.88
N SER A 114 19.09 -4.78 -9.87
CA SER A 114 19.71 -6.11 -9.91
C SER A 114 18.75 -7.09 -10.57
N ILE A 115 19.17 -7.62 -11.72
CA ILE A 115 18.41 -8.61 -12.48
C ILE A 115 18.20 -9.85 -11.60
N ILE A 116 16.96 -10.25 -11.35
CA ILE A 116 16.65 -11.41 -10.51
C ILE A 116 16.92 -12.69 -11.33
N ILE A 117 17.93 -13.48 -10.93
CA ILE A 117 18.37 -14.68 -11.66
C ILE A 117 17.64 -15.91 -11.15
N TYR A 118 16.49 -16.18 -11.74
CA TYR A 118 15.66 -17.31 -11.34
C TYR A 118 16.29 -18.64 -11.77
N GLY A 119 16.56 -19.52 -10.80
CA GLY A 119 16.83 -20.95 -11.02
C GLY A 119 18.26 -21.36 -11.36
N ALA A 120 19.17 -20.42 -11.67
CA ALA A 120 20.55 -20.76 -12.08
C ALA A 120 21.27 -21.70 -11.10
N GLU A 121 21.26 -21.36 -9.80
CA GLU A 121 21.90 -22.15 -8.76
C GLU A 121 21.17 -23.48 -8.51
N ASP A 122 19.84 -23.48 -8.53
CA ASP A 122 19.03 -24.68 -8.34
C ASP A 122 19.28 -25.71 -9.45
N PHE A 123 19.37 -25.26 -10.70
CA PHE A 123 19.72 -26.13 -11.82
C PHE A 123 21.15 -26.60 -11.76
N GLY A 124 22.08 -25.71 -11.38
CA GLY A 124 23.47 -26.08 -11.14
C GLY A 124 23.56 -27.20 -10.12
N ASN A 125 22.91 -27.04 -8.96
CA ASN A 125 22.91 -28.01 -7.87
C ASN A 125 22.37 -29.39 -8.29
N VAL A 126 21.26 -29.42 -9.03
CA VAL A 126 20.67 -30.69 -9.50
C VAL A 126 21.57 -31.36 -10.52
N MET A 127 21.99 -30.62 -11.56
CA MET A 127 22.84 -31.18 -12.62
C MET A 127 24.18 -31.64 -12.08
N GLY A 128 24.81 -30.84 -11.21
CA GLY A 128 26.08 -31.21 -10.59
C GLY A 128 25.93 -32.48 -9.77
N ARG A 129 24.91 -32.59 -8.92
CA ARG A 129 24.65 -33.83 -8.16
C ARG A 129 24.53 -35.08 -9.05
N ILE A 130 23.75 -34.99 -10.12
CA ILE A 130 23.55 -36.09 -11.07
C ILE A 130 24.89 -36.47 -11.71
N ASP A 131 25.57 -35.48 -12.30
CA ASP A 131 26.83 -35.71 -13.01
C ASP A 131 27.96 -36.18 -12.06
N GLY A 132 27.95 -35.75 -10.80
CA GLY A 132 28.88 -36.19 -9.77
C GLY A 132 28.71 -37.66 -9.43
N TYR A 133 27.46 -38.13 -9.33
CA TYR A 133 27.14 -39.54 -9.19
C TYR A 133 27.56 -40.35 -10.43
N ILE A 134 27.20 -39.87 -11.63
CA ILE A 134 27.56 -40.47 -12.92
C ILE A 134 29.07 -40.64 -13.05
N ALA A 135 29.85 -39.60 -12.74
CA ALA A 135 31.30 -39.61 -12.85
C ALA A 135 31.93 -40.69 -11.96
N TYR A 136 31.44 -40.85 -10.72
CA TYR A 136 31.93 -41.90 -9.83
C TYR A 136 31.58 -43.31 -10.35
N LYS A 137 30.32 -43.54 -10.76
CA LYS A 137 29.87 -44.85 -11.25
C LYS A 137 30.53 -45.28 -12.55
N SER A 138 30.85 -44.32 -13.42
CA SER A 138 31.61 -44.54 -14.65
C SER A 138 33.09 -44.86 -14.39
N GLY A 139 33.54 -44.87 -13.13
CA GLY A 139 34.95 -45.07 -12.75
C GLY A 139 35.84 -43.88 -13.09
N ASP A 140 35.24 -42.73 -13.39
CA ASP A 140 35.94 -41.53 -13.80
C ASP A 140 36.42 -40.75 -12.57
N LYS A 141 37.54 -40.02 -12.68
CA LYS A 141 38.02 -39.18 -11.57
C LYS A 141 37.12 -37.95 -11.42
N ASN A 142 36.99 -37.42 -10.20
CA ASN A 142 36.31 -36.15 -9.91
C ASN A 142 36.87 -34.99 -10.76
N ARG A 143 36.25 -34.74 -11.91
CA ARG A 143 36.64 -33.78 -12.96
C ARG A 143 35.40 -33.09 -13.53
N TRP A 144 34.71 -32.32 -12.69
CA TRP A 144 33.43 -31.68 -13.02
C TRP A 144 33.45 -30.86 -14.32
N GLN A 145 34.60 -30.28 -14.71
CA GLN A 145 34.76 -29.48 -15.93
C GLN A 145 34.53 -30.28 -17.22
N ARG A 146 34.59 -31.62 -17.16
CA ARG A 146 34.30 -32.49 -18.31
C ARG A 146 32.81 -32.75 -18.51
N TYR A 147 32.03 -32.57 -17.46
CA TYR A 147 30.62 -32.92 -17.41
C TYR A 147 29.72 -31.68 -17.53
N VAL A 148 30.16 -30.54 -16.98
CA VAL A 148 29.39 -29.30 -16.99
C VAL A 148 28.98 -28.91 -18.42
N PRO A 149 27.69 -28.58 -18.68
CA PRO A 149 27.24 -28.13 -19.99
C PRO A 149 27.99 -26.88 -20.49
N SER A 150 28.20 -26.80 -21.82
CA SER A 150 28.76 -25.60 -22.44
C SER A 150 27.79 -24.43 -22.44
N ASP A 151 28.30 -23.20 -22.56
CA ASP A 151 27.47 -21.98 -22.52
C ASP A 151 26.42 -21.97 -23.63
N LYS A 152 26.82 -22.35 -24.85
CA LYS A 152 25.90 -22.51 -25.97
C LYS A 152 24.77 -23.50 -25.65
N ARG A 153 25.07 -24.53 -24.88
CA ARG A 153 24.10 -25.54 -24.47
C ARG A 153 23.18 -25.02 -23.36
N LEU A 154 23.72 -24.32 -22.36
CA LEU A 154 22.92 -23.68 -21.30
C LEU A 154 21.96 -22.64 -21.87
N ILE A 155 22.44 -21.78 -22.77
CA ILE A 155 21.63 -20.77 -23.45
C ILE A 155 20.49 -21.40 -24.24
N ALA A 156 20.76 -22.50 -24.95
CA ALA A 156 19.73 -23.19 -25.72
C ALA A 156 18.69 -23.86 -24.81
N ILE A 157 19.13 -24.52 -23.73
CA ILE A 157 18.26 -25.25 -22.81
C ILE A 157 17.34 -24.32 -22.02
N PHE A 158 17.89 -23.22 -21.50
CA PHE A 158 17.14 -22.26 -20.69
C PHE A 158 16.54 -21.12 -21.53
N GLU A 159 16.61 -21.23 -22.86
CA GLU A 159 16.07 -20.28 -23.84
C GLU A 159 16.55 -18.83 -23.62
N LEU A 160 17.79 -18.66 -23.12
CA LEU A 160 18.35 -17.36 -22.74
C LEU A 160 18.65 -16.44 -23.93
N ASN A 161 18.39 -16.89 -25.17
CA ASN A 161 18.64 -16.10 -26.38
C ASN A 161 17.81 -14.81 -26.47
N ASN A 162 16.68 -14.75 -25.76
CA ASN A 162 15.82 -13.57 -25.72
C ASN A 162 16.11 -12.66 -24.50
N GLU A 163 17.06 -13.04 -23.65
CA GLU A 163 17.42 -12.31 -22.43
C GLU A 163 18.60 -11.36 -22.67
N SER A 164 18.80 -10.41 -21.74
CA SER A 164 19.95 -9.51 -21.83
C SER A 164 21.27 -10.29 -21.73
N ARG A 165 22.31 -9.77 -22.39
CA ARG A 165 23.66 -10.38 -22.30
C ARG A 165 24.15 -10.44 -20.85
N GLU A 166 23.88 -9.37 -20.09
CA GLU A 166 24.21 -9.27 -18.67
C GLU A 166 23.49 -10.35 -17.84
N TYR A 167 22.19 -10.57 -18.06
CA TYR A 167 21.46 -11.67 -17.40
C TYR A 167 22.03 -13.04 -17.74
N THR A 168 22.33 -13.25 -19.02
CA THR A 168 22.85 -14.52 -19.54
C THR A 168 24.20 -14.85 -18.92
N ASP A 169 25.11 -13.87 -18.84
CA ASP A 169 26.44 -14.04 -18.28
C ASP A 169 26.38 -14.37 -16.79
N ILE A 170 25.56 -13.64 -16.02
CA ILE A 170 25.43 -13.88 -14.57
C ILE A 170 24.69 -15.22 -14.30
N PHE A 171 23.68 -15.57 -15.09
CA PHE A 171 23.01 -16.89 -14.99
C PHE A 171 24.01 -18.04 -15.17
N ILE A 172 24.87 -17.96 -16.19
CA ILE A 172 25.88 -18.98 -16.47
C ILE A 172 26.88 -19.10 -15.32
N GLU A 173 27.32 -17.98 -14.75
CA GLU A 173 28.25 -17.96 -13.63
C GLU A 173 27.69 -18.67 -12.40
N HIS A 174 26.48 -18.28 -11.96
CA HIS A 174 25.83 -18.85 -10.79
C HIS A 174 25.53 -20.34 -10.97
N PHE A 175 25.06 -20.72 -12.15
CA PHE A 175 24.83 -22.13 -12.50
C PHE A 175 26.11 -22.95 -12.35
N ARG A 176 27.25 -22.49 -12.90
CA ARG A 176 28.50 -23.23 -12.86
C ARG A 176 29.07 -23.39 -11.45
N ASN A 177 28.91 -22.35 -10.61
CA ASN A 177 29.37 -22.39 -9.22
C ASN A 177 28.60 -23.45 -8.42
N ALA A 178 27.27 -23.43 -8.50
CA ALA A 178 26.41 -24.41 -7.85
C ALA A 178 26.64 -25.84 -8.39
N TYR A 179 26.78 -25.97 -9.71
CA TYR A 179 27.11 -27.24 -10.37
C TYR A 179 28.39 -27.86 -9.83
N LYS A 180 29.47 -27.08 -9.73
CA LYS A 180 30.74 -27.59 -9.23
C LYS A 180 30.60 -28.16 -7.82
N LEU A 181 30.02 -27.39 -6.90
CA LEU A 181 29.93 -27.76 -5.48
C LEU A 181 29.11 -29.04 -5.28
N SER A 182 27.96 -29.10 -5.94
CA SER A 182 27.02 -30.20 -5.85
C SER A 182 27.55 -31.48 -6.53
N PHE A 183 28.32 -31.35 -7.61
CA PHE A 183 29.05 -32.45 -8.25
C PHE A 183 30.08 -33.08 -7.32
N GLU A 184 30.93 -32.24 -6.72
CA GLU A 184 31.98 -32.72 -5.82
C GLU A 184 31.38 -33.43 -4.60
N ALA A 185 30.26 -32.92 -4.06
CA ALA A 185 29.53 -33.55 -2.96
C ALA A 185 28.92 -34.90 -3.35
N ALA A 186 28.17 -34.97 -4.46
CA ALA A 186 27.52 -36.21 -4.89
C ALA A 186 28.51 -37.31 -5.27
N TYR A 187 29.65 -36.95 -5.87
CA TYR A 187 30.72 -37.88 -6.17
C TYR A 187 31.24 -38.58 -4.90
N GLN A 188 31.34 -37.87 -3.77
CA GLN A 188 31.75 -38.46 -2.49
C GLN A 188 30.65 -39.34 -1.88
N VAL A 189 29.39 -38.92 -1.98
CA VAL A 189 28.24 -39.71 -1.49
C VAL A 189 28.12 -41.03 -2.26
N ALA A 190 28.29 -40.99 -3.59
CA ALA A 190 28.22 -42.17 -4.46
C ALA A 190 29.27 -43.25 -4.13
N LYS A 191 30.39 -42.83 -3.51
CA LYS A 191 31.49 -43.69 -3.08
C LYS A 191 31.16 -44.62 -1.90
N LEU A 192 30.02 -44.42 -1.24
CA LEU A 192 29.67 -45.10 0.02
C LEU A 192 28.69 -46.33 -0.12
N GLY A 193 28.29 -46.76 -1.35
CA GLY A 193 27.54 -48.01 -1.67
C GLY A 193 25.98 -47.89 -1.72
N GLU A 194 25.10 -48.73 -2.32
CA GLU A 194 25.07 -49.86 -3.32
C GLU A 194 23.65 -49.94 -4.00
N LYS A 195 23.32 -50.99 -4.77
CA LYS A 195 22.40 -51.08 -5.95
C LYS A 195 20.91 -50.62 -5.87
N ASP A 196 20.19 -50.75 -4.76
CA ASP A 196 18.79 -50.27 -4.63
C ASP A 196 18.70 -48.73 -4.71
N TYR A 197 19.82 -48.07 -4.43
CA TYR A 197 19.99 -46.64 -4.61
C TYR A 197 19.71 -46.18 -6.04
N SER A 198 20.02 -46.96 -7.08
CA SER A 198 19.97 -46.47 -8.48
C SER A 198 18.54 -46.11 -8.94
N TYR A 199 17.55 -46.97 -8.68
CA TYR A 199 16.18 -46.72 -9.13
C TYR A 199 15.51 -45.60 -8.32
N GLU A 200 15.63 -45.65 -6.98
CA GLU A 200 15.13 -44.58 -6.12
C GLU A 200 15.81 -43.25 -6.42
N LYS A 201 17.12 -43.27 -6.72
CA LYS A 201 17.88 -42.09 -7.10
C LYS A 201 17.46 -41.52 -8.45
N GLY A 202 17.20 -42.37 -9.45
CA GLY A 202 16.65 -41.95 -10.72
C GLY A 202 15.32 -41.22 -10.54
N LEU A 203 14.37 -41.81 -9.82
CA LEU A 203 13.08 -41.17 -9.49
C LEU A 203 13.26 -39.86 -8.74
N GLU A 204 14.19 -39.84 -7.78
CA GLU A 204 14.50 -38.69 -6.95
C GLU A 204 14.99 -37.48 -7.76
N ASP A 205 16.01 -37.74 -8.58
CA ASP A 205 16.71 -36.74 -9.37
C ASP A 205 15.82 -36.24 -10.53
N GLY A 206 15.03 -37.14 -11.14
CA GLY A 206 14.05 -36.79 -12.16
C GLY A 206 12.97 -35.82 -11.64
N ASP A 207 12.39 -36.12 -10.47
CA ASP A 207 11.36 -35.28 -9.83
C ASP A 207 11.91 -33.92 -9.38
N GLU A 208 13.13 -33.90 -8.83
CA GLU A 208 13.79 -32.67 -8.41
C GLU A 208 14.11 -31.76 -9.60
N TYR A 209 14.57 -32.35 -10.71
CA TYR A 209 14.78 -31.59 -11.93
C TYR A 209 13.48 -31.04 -12.51
N ALA A 210 12.43 -31.87 -12.56
CA ALA A 210 11.11 -31.46 -12.98
C ALA A 210 10.62 -30.25 -12.18
N ARG A 211 10.79 -30.26 -10.85
CA ARG A 211 10.43 -29.14 -9.97
C ARG A 211 11.12 -27.85 -10.36
N ASN A 212 12.45 -27.90 -10.52
CA ASN A 212 13.22 -26.70 -10.79
C ASN A 212 12.90 -26.14 -12.18
N LEU A 213 12.82 -27.00 -13.20
CA LEU A 213 12.52 -26.60 -14.57
C LEU A 213 11.11 -26.02 -14.70
N ALA A 214 10.16 -26.69 -14.09
CA ALA A 214 8.77 -26.27 -14.09
C ALA A 214 8.60 -24.92 -13.37
N ASN A 215 9.25 -24.72 -12.23
CA ASN A 215 9.21 -23.45 -11.49
C ASN A 215 9.77 -22.29 -12.31
N PHE A 216 10.91 -22.51 -12.97
CA PHE A 216 11.55 -21.51 -13.83
C PHE A 216 10.66 -21.14 -15.01
N ASN A 217 10.20 -22.13 -15.78
CA ASN A 217 9.38 -21.90 -16.97
C ASN A 217 8.03 -21.25 -16.62
N ALA A 218 7.42 -21.63 -15.50
CA ALA A 218 6.19 -21.02 -15.01
C ALA A 218 6.36 -19.54 -14.65
N ARG A 219 7.45 -19.19 -13.94
CA ARG A 219 7.79 -17.80 -13.60
C ARG A 219 8.09 -16.99 -14.87
N LYS A 220 8.90 -17.54 -15.77
CA LYS A 220 9.23 -16.93 -17.07
C LYS A 220 7.98 -16.61 -17.88
N ASP A 221 7.11 -17.60 -18.09
CA ASP A 221 5.88 -17.42 -18.86
C ASP A 221 4.96 -16.38 -18.22
N TYR A 222 4.86 -16.35 -16.88
CA TYR A 222 4.12 -15.31 -16.17
C TYR A 222 4.70 -13.90 -16.42
N PHE A 223 6.02 -13.72 -16.29
CA PHE A 223 6.69 -12.43 -16.51
C PHE A 223 6.60 -11.94 -17.97
N LEU A 224 6.57 -12.87 -18.92
CA LEU A 224 6.38 -12.56 -20.34
C LEU A 224 4.89 -12.34 -20.71
N GLY A 225 3.97 -12.39 -19.75
CA GLY A 225 2.53 -12.21 -19.97
C GLY A 225 1.87 -13.36 -20.75
N LEU A 226 2.52 -14.53 -20.80
CA LEU A 226 2.05 -15.71 -21.52
C LEU A 226 1.10 -16.54 -20.66
N SER A 227 0.12 -17.20 -21.28
CA SER A 227 -0.86 -18.04 -20.57
C SER A 227 -0.22 -19.27 -19.90
N ASN A 228 -0.76 -19.69 -18.75
CA ASN A 228 -0.39 -20.91 -18.01
C ASN A 228 -0.55 -22.18 -18.88
N ASP A 229 0.52 -22.55 -19.59
CA ASP A 229 0.57 -23.70 -20.48
C ASP A 229 1.90 -24.45 -20.28
N TYR A 230 1.88 -25.46 -19.41
CA TYR A 230 3.07 -26.22 -19.06
C TYR A 230 3.71 -26.92 -20.26
N LYS A 231 2.96 -27.22 -21.34
CA LYS A 231 3.49 -27.93 -22.51
C LYS A 231 4.38 -27.04 -23.37
N ARG A 232 4.22 -25.72 -23.27
CA ARG A 232 4.95 -24.72 -24.09
C ARG A 232 6.46 -24.93 -24.07
N ASN A 233 7.00 -25.15 -22.87
CA ASN A 233 8.43 -25.24 -22.61
C ASN A 233 8.83 -26.59 -21.98
N MET A 234 8.01 -27.64 -22.13
CA MET A 234 8.32 -28.97 -21.58
C MET A 234 9.29 -29.70 -22.53
N PRO A 235 10.47 -30.13 -22.04
CA PRO A 235 11.43 -30.85 -22.88
C PRO A 235 10.95 -32.27 -23.20
N THR A 236 11.31 -32.76 -24.39
CA THR A 236 11.08 -34.13 -24.81
C THR A 236 12.01 -35.11 -24.08
N GLU A 237 11.64 -36.40 -24.01
CA GLU A 237 12.50 -37.44 -23.42
C GLU A 237 13.91 -37.46 -24.03
N ARG A 238 14.01 -37.24 -25.35
CA ARG A 238 15.31 -37.21 -26.05
C ARG A 238 16.17 -36.02 -25.61
N GLU A 239 15.54 -34.88 -25.36
CA GLU A 239 16.21 -33.68 -24.84
C GLU A 239 16.65 -33.93 -23.40
N ILE A 240 15.79 -34.47 -22.54
CA ILE A 240 16.14 -34.84 -21.15
C ILE A 240 17.32 -35.81 -21.13
N ILE A 241 17.23 -36.95 -21.85
CA ILE A 241 18.31 -37.95 -21.93
C ILE A 241 19.61 -37.32 -22.44
N SER A 242 19.52 -36.44 -23.44
CA SER A 242 20.69 -35.76 -23.97
C SER A 242 21.28 -34.83 -22.91
N MET A 243 20.45 -33.99 -22.30
CA MET A 243 20.83 -32.93 -21.35
C MET A 243 21.57 -33.47 -20.15
N PHE A 244 21.10 -34.57 -19.57
CA PHE A 244 21.72 -35.23 -18.42
C PHE A 244 22.73 -36.31 -18.80
N ASN A 245 23.10 -36.39 -20.09
CA ASN A 245 24.04 -37.37 -20.61
C ASN A 245 23.72 -38.83 -20.20
N LEU A 246 22.43 -39.16 -20.05
CA LEU A 246 21.96 -40.42 -19.47
C LEU A 246 22.17 -41.63 -20.40
N ARG A 247 22.69 -41.43 -21.62
CA ARG A 247 22.80 -42.48 -22.64
C ARG A 247 23.73 -43.63 -22.25
N ASN A 248 24.63 -43.40 -21.29
CA ASN A 248 25.58 -44.40 -20.82
C ASN A 248 25.14 -45.06 -19.50
N GLU A 249 23.93 -44.76 -19.01
CA GLU A 249 23.41 -45.28 -17.75
C GLU A 249 22.70 -46.63 -17.89
N HIS A 250 22.45 -47.27 -16.75
CA HIS A 250 21.55 -48.42 -16.68
C HIS A 250 20.14 -48.02 -17.07
N LYS A 251 19.50 -48.84 -17.91
CA LYS A 251 18.15 -48.61 -18.40
C LYS A 251 17.17 -48.33 -17.25
N GLU A 252 17.33 -49.02 -16.12
CA GLU A 252 16.52 -48.86 -14.93
C GLU A 252 16.63 -47.47 -14.28
N TYR A 253 17.81 -46.82 -14.31
CA TYR A 253 17.99 -45.44 -13.84
C TYR A 253 17.34 -44.45 -14.81
N ILE A 254 17.53 -44.65 -16.12
CA ILE A 254 16.96 -43.79 -17.16
C ILE A 254 15.43 -43.82 -17.10
N ASP A 255 14.85 -45.02 -17.04
CA ASP A 255 13.40 -45.21 -16.96
C ASP A 255 12.84 -44.60 -15.66
N ALA A 256 13.53 -44.77 -14.53
CA ALA A 256 13.19 -44.16 -13.25
C ALA A 256 13.29 -42.62 -13.27
N PHE A 257 14.32 -42.07 -13.92
CA PHE A 257 14.52 -40.64 -14.06
C PHE A 257 13.42 -39.98 -14.89
N LEU A 258 13.09 -40.56 -16.04
CA LEU A 258 11.99 -40.07 -16.89
C LEU A 258 10.64 -40.17 -16.15
N ALA A 259 10.41 -41.28 -15.44
CA ALA A 259 9.20 -41.44 -14.63
C ALA A 259 9.12 -40.42 -13.49
N GLY A 260 10.23 -40.15 -12.80
CA GLY A 260 10.30 -39.13 -11.76
C GLY A 260 10.06 -37.72 -12.31
N PHE A 261 10.59 -37.44 -13.51
CA PHE A 261 10.39 -36.15 -14.17
C PHE A 261 8.93 -35.90 -14.56
N GLU A 262 8.26 -36.91 -15.11
CA GLU A 262 6.89 -36.79 -15.58
C GLU A 262 5.87 -36.87 -14.43
N PHE A 263 6.09 -37.78 -13.48
CA PHE A 263 5.09 -38.20 -12.50
C PHE A 263 5.50 -38.03 -11.03
N GLY A 264 6.75 -37.66 -10.75
CA GLY A 264 7.28 -37.48 -9.40
C GLY A 264 7.59 -38.77 -8.63
N ARG A 265 7.95 -38.64 -7.35
CA ARG A 265 8.49 -39.74 -6.52
C ARG A 265 7.49 -40.81 -6.06
N SER A 266 6.17 -40.58 -6.15
CA SER A 266 5.16 -41.55 -5.66
C SER A 266 3.80 -41.38 -6.33
N ILE A 267 3.14 -42.52 -6.65
CA ILE A 267 1.75 -42.60 -7.10
C ILE A 267 0.91 -43.14 -5.93
N PHE A 268 0.12 -42.28 -5.27
CA PHE A 268 -0.82 -42.73 -4.24
C PHE A 268 -2.26 -42.61 -4.77
N LYS A 269 -2.96 -43.73 -4.93
CA LYS A 269 -4.35 -43.81 -5.43
C LYS A 269 -4.57 -43.11 -6.80
N GLY A 270 -3.63 -43.28 -7.73
CA GLY A 270 -3.74 -42.71 -9.08
C GLY A 270 -3.57 -41.18 -9.13
N ARG A 271 -3.05 -40.55 -8.08
CA ARG A 271 -2.62 -39.15 -8.08
C ARG A 271 -1.12 -39.09 -7.86
N THR A 272 -0.44 -38.34 -8.73
CA THR A 272 0.98 -38.04 -8.64
C THR A 272 1.20 -36.91 -7.63
N ASN A 273 2.22 -37.00 -6.77
CA ASN A 273 2.58 -35.98 -5.79
C ASN A 273 3.78 -35.11 -6.24
N GLY A 274 4.09 -35.11 -7.54
CA GLY A 274 5.21 -34.39 -8.13
C GLY A 274 5.20 -34.45 -9.65
N GLY A 275 6.34 -34.20 -10.26
CA GLY A 275 6.49 -34.12 -11.71
C GLY A 275 6.16 -32.75 -12.33
N TYR A 276 6.66 -32.55 -13.54
CA TYR A 276 6.83 -31.24 -14.17
C TYR A 276 5.54 -30.43 -14.27
N MET A 277 4.44 -31.06 -14.70
CA MET A 277 3.14 -30.39 -14.86
C MET A 277 2.62 -29.81 -13.53
N ILE A 278 2.76 -30.56 -12.43
CA ILE A 278 2.23 -30.14 -11.12
C ILE A 278 3.01 -28.92 -10.64
N TYR A 279 4.35 -29.02 -10.64
CA TYR A 279 5.21 -27.93 -10.20
C TYR A 279 5.05 -26.67 -11.05
N TYR A 280 4.83 -26.82 -12.36
CA TYR A 280 4.66 -25.68 -13.26
C TYR A 280 3.38 -24.92 -12.90
N ASN A 281 2.27 -25.65 -12.79
CA ASN A 281 0.97 -25.06 -12.46
C ASN A 281 0.97 -24.43 -11.07
N GLU A 282 1.61 -25.07 -10.08
CA GLU A 282 1.75 -24.52 -8.73
C GLU A 282 2.61 -23.26 -8.73
N ALA A 283 3.76 -23.26 -9.40
CA ALA A 283 4.62 -22.09 -9.48
C ALA A 283 4.00 -20.94 -10.26
N TYR A 284 3.28 -21.21 -11.34
CA TYR A 284 2.58 -20.16 -12.10
C TYR A 284 1.52 -19.50 -11.22
N ARG A 285 0.71 -20.31 -10.50
CA ARG A 285 -0.30 -19.81 -9.55
C ARG A 285 0.32 -19.10 -8.35
N LYS A 286 1.43 -19.62 -7.82
CA LYS A 286 2.18 -19.03 -6.71
C LYS A 286 2.81 -17.70 -7.13
N THR A 287 3.37 -17.61 -8.34
CA THR A 287 3.95 -16.37 -8.87
C THR A 287 2.85 -15.35 -9.12
N ASN A 288 1.71 -15.76 -9.68
CA ASN A 288 0.53 -14.90 -9.75
C ASN A 288 0.11 -14.39 -8.37
N LYS A 289 0.10 -15.24 -7.34
CA LYS A 289 -0.21 -14.86 -5.96
C LYS A 289 0.86 -13.97 -5.31
N GLU A 290 2.15 -14.28 -5.48
CA GLU A 290 3.31 -13.54 -4.94
C GLU A 290 3.44 -12.14 -5.58
N PHE A 291 3.12 -12.00 -6.87
CA PHE A 291 3.14 -10.70 -7.58
C PHE A 291 1.91 -9.85 -7.27
N VAL A 292 0.78 -10.49 -6.98
CA VAL A 292 -0.40 -9.88 -6.35
C VAL A 292 -0.09 -9.44 -4.89
N GLU A 293 0.90 -10.06 -4.23
CA GLU A 293 1.30 -9.80 -2.84
C GLU A 293 2.49 -8.84 -2.65
N THR A 294 3.26 -8.46 -3.69
CA THR A 294 4.22 -7.34 -3.58
C THR A 294 3.47 -6.01 -3.69
N PRO A 295 3.34 -5.25 -2.59
CA PRO A 295 2.57 -4.01 -2.61
C PRO A 295 3.21 -3.04 -3.59
N ASP A 296 2.40 -2.39 -4.43
CA ASP A 296 2.80 -1.18 -5.11
C ASP A 296 3.25 -0.18 -4.02
N LEU A 297 4.54 0.15 -3.96
CA LEU A 297 5.10 1.02 -2.92
C LEU A 297 4.41 2.38 -2.88
N ASN A 298 3.93 2.89 -4.02
CA ASN A 298 3.15 4.12 -4.06
C ASN A 298 1.76 3.91 -3.44
N GLY A 299 1.11 2.78 -3.76
CA GLY A 299 -0.16 2.40 -3.14
C GLY A 299 -0.05 2.27 -1.63
N GLU A 300 0.98 1.59 -1.13
CA GLU A 300 1.23 1.42 0.29
C GLU A 300 1.47 2.75 1.02
N GLU A 301 2.29 3.65 0.45
CA GLU A 301 2.58 4.95 1.06
C GLU A 301 1.38 5.92 0.99
N ASP A 302 0.66 5.95 -0.15
CA ASP A 302 -0.58 6.72 -0.31
C ASP A 302 -1.64 6.24 0.70
N GLY A 303 -1.77 4.92 0.82
CA GLY A 303 -2.60 4.25 1.82
C GLY A 303 -2.19 4.64 3.22
N ARG A 304 -0.92 4.49 3.58
CA ARG A 304 -0.36 4.81 4.92
C ARG A 304 -0.62 6.25 5.32
N THR A 305 -0.35 7.20 4.42
CA THR A 305 -0.60 8.62 4.65
C THR A 305 -2.09 8.86 4.92
N THR A 306 -2.97 8.30 4.09
CA THR A 306 -4.42 8.42 4.23
C THR A 306 -4.94 7.75 5.51
N GLY A 307 -4.38 6.60 5.86
CA GLY A 307 -4.67 5.85 7.07
C GLY A 307 -4.30 6.62 8.32
N GLN A 308 -3.08 7.14 8.39
CA GLN A 308 -2.59 7.95 9.50
C GLN A 308 -3.54 9.11 9.79
N MET A 309 -3.92 9.83 8.75
CA MET A 309 -4.89 10.92 8.81
C MET A 309 -6.23 10.50 9.44
N LYS A 310 -6.81 9.38 8.99
CA LYS A 310 -8.09 8.87 9.52
C LYS A 310 -7.96 8.33 10.95
N GLY A 311 -6.84 7.71 11.29
CA GLY A 311 -6.56 7.15 12.61
C GLY A 311 -6.45 8.24 13.69
N GLU A 312 -5.76 9.35 13.41
CA GLU A 312 -5.68 10.50 14.32
C GLU A 312 -7.07 11.02 14.68
N TYR A 313 -7.92 11.21 13.66
CA TYR A 313 -9.30 11.68 13.83
C TYR A 313 -10.15 10.74 14.68
N ALA A 314 -10.11 9.44 14.36
CA ALA A 314 -10.84 8.43 15.12
C ALA A 314 -10.36 8.36 16.58
N GLY A 315 -9.06 8.55 16.82
CA GLY A 315 -8.47 8.59 18.16
C GLY A 315 -8.97 9.78 18.98
N ILE A 316 -9.03 10.97 18.36
CA ILE A 316 -9.60 12.18 18.97
C ILE A 316 -11.08 11.95 19.31
N ILE A 317 -11.88 11.46 18.36
CA ILE A 317 -13.30 11.20 18.57
C ILE A 317 -13.50 10.25 19.75
N ASP A 318 -12.87 9.07 19.72
CA ASP A 318 -13.14 8.05 20.71
C ASP A 318 -12.79 8.52 22.12
N ILE A 319 -11.64 9.16 22.30
CA ILE A 319 -11.28 9.65 23.64
C ILE A 319 -12.16 10.81 24.09
N THR A 320 -12.55 11.69 23.18
CA THR A 320 -13.45 12.82 23.50
C THR A 320 -14.87 12.32 23.78
N LEU A 321 -15.24 11.15 23.28
CA LEU A 321 -16.48 10.45 23.62
C LEU A 321 -16.33 9.53 24.85
N GLY A 322 -15.17 9.50 25.52
CA GLY A 322 -14.90 8.61 26.65
C GLY A 322 -14.94 7.12 26.30
N LYS A 323 -14.83 6.76 25.02
CA LYS A 323 -14.83 5.38 24.53
C LYS A 323 -13.45 4.76 24.75
N PRO A 324 -13.34 3.43 25.01
CA PRO A 324 -12.05 2.78 25.19
C PRO A 324 -11.20 2.78 23.92
N ASN A 325 -9.88 2.76 24.10
CA ASN A 325 -8.85 2.67 23.04
C ASN A 325 -9.03 1.40 22.20
N LEU A 326 -9.81 1.50 21.11
CA LEU A 326 -10.18 0.36 20.28
C LEU A 326 -10.34 0.80 18.83
N TRP A 327 -9.21 0.86 18.11
CA TRP A 327 -9.16 1.30 16.72
C TRP A 327 -10.03 0.41 15.80
N THR A 328 -10.16 -0.88 16.10
CA THR A 328 -10.93 -1.85 15.30
C THR A 328 -12.41 -1.53 15.22
N ARG A 329 -12.94 -0.69 16.12
CA ARG A 329 -14.32 -0.18 16.06
C ARG A 329 -14.59 0.63 14.79
N HIS A 330 -13.56 1.25 14.25
CA HIS A 330 -13.62 2.06 13.02
C HIS A 330 -13.30 1.24 11.77
N LYS A 331 -13.12 -0.08 11.90
CA LYS A 331 -12.84 -0.96 10.76
C LYS A 331 -14.07 -1.05 9.86
N THR A 332 -13.88 -0.71 8.59
CA THR A 332 -14.92 -0.80 7.54
C THR A 332 -14.56 -1.87 6.52
N LYS A 333 -15.47 -2.19 5.60
CA LYS A 333 -15.19 -3.11 4.48
C LYS A 333 -14.24 -2.44 3.48
N ASP A 334 -13.35 -3.22 2.91
CA ASP A 334 -12.38 -2.75 1.90
C ASP A 334 -13.07 -2.09 0.70
N ASP A 335 -14.23 -2.60 0.27
CA ASP A 335 -15.04 -1.99 -0.80
C ASP A 335 -15.44 -0.53 -0.51
N ILE A 336 -15.67 -0.18 0.76
CA ILE A 336 -16.01 1.19 1.16
C ILE A 336 -14.80 2.10 1.03
N ILE A 337 -13.60 1.61 1.38
CA ILE A 337 -12.34 2.34 1.21
C ILE A 337 -12.03 2.50 -0.29
N ILE A 338 -12.22 1.43 -1.06
CA ILE A 338 -12.04 1.43 -2.52
C ILE A 338 -12.95 2.47 -3.17
N ASP A 339 -14.20 2.58 -2.73
CA ASP A 339 -15.15 3.56 -3.26
C ASP A 339 -14.85 4.99 -2.79
N GLU A 340 -14.56 5.17 -1.50
CA GLU A 340 -14.23 6.47 -0.90
C GLU A 340 -13.01 7.11 -1.58
N TYR A 341 -11.97 6.32 -1.87
CA TYR A 341 -10.75 6.80 -2.50
C TYR A 341 -10.68 6.48 -3.99
N GLY A 342 -11.81 6.20 -4.65
CA GLY A 342 -11.86 6.04 -6.11
C GLY A 342 -10.91 4.97 -6.68
N LEU A 343 -10.54 3.96 -5.89
CA LEU A 343 -9.47 3.02 -6.21
C LEU A 343 -9.87 1.99 -7.26
N LYS A 344 -11.15 1.93 -7.65
CA LYS A 344 -11.69 1.00 -8.67
C LYS A 344 -10.90 0.99 -9.99
N PHE A 345 -10.21 2.08 -10.28
CA PHE A 345 -9.40 2.28 -11.48
C PHE A 345 -7.96 1.80 -11.36
N GLN A 346 -7.47 1.74 -10.13
CA GLN A 346 -6.08 1.40 -9.87
C GLN A 346 -5.86 -0.09 -10.15
N SER A 347 -4.61 -0.48 -10.36
CA SER A 347 -4.29 -1.91 -10.43
C SER A 347 -4.76 -2.62 -9.15
N GLU A 348 -5.07 -3.91 -9.24
CA GLU A 348 -5.45 -4.69 -8.06
C GLU A 348 -4.37 -4.61 -6.97
N ASN A 349 -3.10 -4.64 -7.40
CA ASN A 349 -1.93 -4.47 -6.55
C ASN A 349 -1.91 -3.12 -5.81
N TYR A 350 -2.16 -2.00 -6.50
CA TYR A 350 -2.23 -0.69 -5.87
C TYR A 350 -3.40 -0.62 -4.89
N ARG A 351 -4.58 -1.16 -5.23
CA ARG A 351 -5.74 -1.19 -4.32
C ARG A 351 -5.42 -1.93 -3.02
N MET A 352 -4.82 -3.12 -3.12
CA MET A 352 -4.47 -3.92 -1.95
C MET A 352 -3.35 -3.28 -1.12
N ALA A 353 -2.31 -2.75 -1.79
CA ALA A 353 -1.25 -2.00 -1.13
C ALA A 353 -1.79 -0.79 -0.37
N PHE A 354 -2.69 -0.03 -0.99
CA PHE A 354 -3.38 1.10 -0.37
C PHE A 354 -4.18 0.69 0.87
N ILE A 355 -4.96 -0.40 0.81
CA ILE A 355 -5.73 -0.87 1.96
C ILE A 355 -4.81 -1.30 3.11
N ILE A 356 -3.72 -2.00 2.81
CA ILE A 356 -2.72 -2.44 3.80
C ILE A 356 -2.08 -1.23 4.47
N GLY A 357 -1.54 -0.30 3.67
CA GLY A 357 -0.96 0.94 4.16
C GLY A 357 -1.98 1.73 4.99
N TYR A 358 -3.22 1.86 4.50
CA TYR A 358 -4.31 2.55 5.18
C TYR A 358 -4.54 2.02 6.59
N TRP A 359 -4.67 0.70 6.77
CA TRP A 359 -4.92 0.15 8.09
C TRP A 359 -3.69 0.20 9.01
N ASP A 360 -2.48 0.05 8.46
CA ASP A 360 -1.22 0.24 9.20
C ASP A 360 -1.10 1.66 9.75
N GLY A 361 -1.23 2.66 8.86
CA GLY A 361 -1.22 4.06 9.21
C GLY A 361 -2.30 4.43 10.21
N PHE A 362 -3.54 3.97 9.98
CA PHE A 362 -4.69 4.22 10.84
C PHE A 362 -4.48 3.70 12.26
N MET A 363 -4.11 2.44 12.39
CA MET A 363 -3.92 1.80 13.69
C MET A 363 -2.83 2.52 14.49
N LYS A 364 -1.71 2.85 13.85
CA LYS A 364 -0.58 3.51 14.50
C LYS A 364 -0.97 4.89 15.02
N SER A 365 -1.49 5.75 14.15
CA SER A 365 -1.81 7.13 14.51
C SER A 365 -2.99 7.24 15.48
N TYR A 366 -3.98 6.35 15.38
CA TYR A 366 -5.08 6.25 16.36
C TYR A 366 -4.53 5.96 17.75
N ASN A 367 -3.72 4.91 17.89
CA ASN A 367 -3.20 4.49 19.19
C ASN A 367 -2.27 5.55 19.80
N GLU A 368 -1.42 6.16 18.97
CA GLU A 368 -0.54 7.25 19.39
C GLU A 368 -1.36 8.45 19.88
N THR A 369 -2.36 8.88 19.10
CA THR A 369 -3.23 10.03 19.43
C THR A 369 -4.05 9.78 20.68
N TYR A 370 -4.71 8.62 20.76
CA TYR A 370 -5.52 8.23 21.90
C TYR A 370 -4.66 8.20 23.17
N LYS A 371 -3.51 7.51 23.15
CA LYS A 371 -2.61 7.43 24.32
C LYS A 371 -2.10 8.81 24.75
N LYS A 372 -1.73 9.66 23.78
CA LYS A 372 -1.27 11.04 24.04
C LYS A 372 -2.36 11.87 24.72
N LEU A 373 -3.61 11.74 24.29
CA LEU A 373 -4.75 12.45 24.89
C LEU A 373 -5.13 11.86 26.26
N GLN A 374 -5.03 10.54 26.45
CA GLN A 374 -5.33 9.88 27.72
C GLN A 374 -4.35 10.31 28.83
N LEU A 375 -3.07 10.45 28.49
CA LEU A 375 -2.04 10.93 29.42
C LEU A 375 -2.18 12.43 29.75
N ASN A 376 -2.97 13.18 28.96
CA ASN A 376 -3.19 14.61 29.13
C ASN A 376 -4.67 14.96 29.44
N SER A 377 -5.47 14.00 29.93
CA SER A 377 -6.90 14.18 30.21
C SER A 377 -7.20 15.38 31.12
N ASN A 378 -6.26 15.74 32.01
CA ASN A 378 -6.36 16.92 32.88
C ASN A 378 -6.29 18.27 32.13
N LYS A 379 -6.04 18.30 30.81
CA LYS A 379 -5.95 19.52 29.98
C LYS A 379 -7.15 19.75 29.06
N VAL A 380 -8.04 18.77 28.90
CA VAL A 380 -9.28 18.94 28.11
C VAL A 380 -10.33 19.53 29.05
N LYS A 381 -10.82 20.73 28.72
CA LYS A 381 -11.96 21.33 29.42
C LYS A 381 -13.24 20.97 28.66
N THR A 382 -14.22 20.39 29.35
CA THR A 382 -15.51 20.01 28.76
C THR A 382 -16.63 20.78 29.43
N TYR A 383 -17.56 21.28 28.63
CA TYR A 383 -18.81 21.89 29.05
C TYR A 383 -19.98 21.14 28.43
N THR A 384 -21.00 20.81 29.23
CA THR A 384 -22.18 20.10 28.77
C THR A 384 -23.43 20.77 29.33
N GLU A 385 -24.41 21.02 28.47
CA GLU A 385 -25.67 21.63 28.85
C GLU A 385 -26.85 21.08 28.06
N LYS A 386 -28.01 21.03 28.71
CA LYS A 386 -29.30 20.70 28.10
C LYS A 386 -29.93 21.97 27.53
N ILE A 387 -30.29 21.95 26.26
CA ILE A 387 -30.95 23.06 25.54
C ILE A 387 -32.38 22.66 25.21
N THR A 388 -33.35 23.50 25.57
CA THR A 388 -34.78 23.27 25.29
C THR A 388 -35.17 23.84 23.94
N ILE A 389 -36.45 23.69 23.56
CA ILE A 389 -37.03 24.29 22.36
C ILE A 389 -36.89 25.83 22.32
N ASP A 390 -36.72 26.49 23.46
CA ASP A 390 -36.55 27.94 23.54
C ASP A 390 -35.19 28.41 22.98
N GLY A 391 -34.27 27.49 22.73
CA GLY A 391 -32.91 27.79 22.32
C GLY A 391 -32.08 28.38 23.45
N LYS A 392 -30.84 28.76 23.15
CA LYS A 392 -29.93 29.42 24.08
C LYS A 392 -28.78 30.08 23.33
N GLU A 393 -28.37 31.26 23.80
CA GLU A 393 -27.17 31.96 23.33
C GLU A 393 -25.99 31.78 24.29
N ASN A 394 -24.77 31.94 23.76
CA ASN A 394 -23.50 31.92 24.46
C ASN A 394 -23.25 30.61 25.22
N ILE A 395 -23.66 29.48 24.64
CA ILE A 395 -23.35 28.14 25.15
C ILE A 395 -21.84 27.91 24.99
N GLY A 396 -21.13 27.67 26.09
CA GLY A 396 -19.67 27.60 26.04
C GLY A 396 -19.05 27.25 27.38
N ILE A 397 -17.73 27.03 27.38
CA ILE A 397 -16.98 26.73 28.60
C ILE A 397 -16.98 27.96 29.50
N THR A 398 -17.55 27.83 30.69
CA THR A 398 -17.57 28.87 31.72
C THR A 398 -16.15 29.40 31.97
N GLU A 399 -15.98 30.73 32.02
CA GLU A 399 -14.69 31.43 32.17
C GLU A 399 -13.77 31.46 30.92
N ASP A 400 -14.14 30.81 29.80
CA ASP A 400 -13.39 30.86 28.53
C ASP A 400 -14.30 31.37 27.39
N ASP A 401 -14.38 32.70 27.23
CA ASP A 401 -15.19 33.37 26.20
C ASP A 401 -14.65 33.24 24.77
N LYS A 402 -13.79 32.23 24.53
CA LYS A 402 -13.05 32.03 23.29
C LYS A 402 -13.83 31.27 22.23
N PHE A 403 -14.74 30.37 22.62
CA PHE A 403 -15.61 29.62 21.71
C PHE A 403 -17.00 29.48 22.32
N LEU A 404 -18.00 29.98 21.61
CA LEU A 404 -19.40 30.01 22.04
C LEU A 404 -20.29 29.48 20.91
N VAL A 405 -21.46 28.97 21.27
CA VAL A 405 -22.48 28.48 20.34
C VAL A 405 -23.82 29.12 20.69
N ASP A 406 -24.52 29.59 19.67
CA ASP A 406 -25.90 30.05 19.78
C ASP A 406 -26.82 29.09 19.03
N ILE A 407 -27.95 28.78 19.66
CA ILE A 407 -29.02 27.96 19.10
C ILE A 407 -30.31 28.79 19.24
N GLU A 408 -30.89 29.19 18.12
CA GLU A 408 -32.14 29.95 18.14
C GLU A 408 -33.32 29.10 18.63
N SER A 409 -34.33 29.77 19.21
CA SER A 409 -35.63 29.17 19.52
C SER A 409 -36.20 28.40 18.33
N GLY A 410 -36.73 27.20 18.57
CA GLY A 410 -37.35 26.34 17.57
C GLY A 410 -36.39 25.72 16.57
N THR A 411 -35.07 25.79 16.79
CA THR A 411 -34.08 25.05 15.99
C THR A 411 -34.27 23.54 16.18
N TYR A 412 -34.39 23.09 17.42
CA TYR A 412 -34.72 21.71 17.79
C TYR A 412 -36.11 21.66 18.42
N TYR A 413 -36.94 20.71 18.01
CA TYR A 413 -38.30 20.56 18.53
C TYR A 413 -38.38 19.82 19.86
N ASN A 414 -37.27 19.19 20.27
CA ASN A 414 -37.12 18.47 21.52
C ASN A 414 -35.82 18.88 22.17
N ASP A 415 -35.71 18.62 23.47
CA ASP A 415 -34.50 18.91 24.22
C ASP A 415 -33.29 18.20 23.62
N VAL A 416 -32.18 18.94 23.49
CA VAL A 416 -30.90 18.41 23.02
C VAL A 416 -29.84 18.62 24.09
N ILE A 417 -28.81 17.77 24.08
CA ILE A 417 -27.62 17.96 24.93
C ILE A 417 -26.50 18.48 24.05
N VAL A 418 -25.96 19.66 24.39
CA VAL A 418 -24.82 20.27 23.73
C VAL A 418 -23.59 20.05 24.58
N THR A 419 -22.51 19.56 23.96
CA THR A 419 -21.21 19.38 24.61
C THR A 419 -20.14 20.10 23.82
N ILE A 420 -19.31 20.88 24.51
CA ILE A 420 -18.18 21.63 23.97
C ILE A 420 -16.90 21.19 24.67
N ASP A 421 -15.90 20.82 23.89
CA ASP A 421 -14.60 20.33 24.35
C ASP A 421 -13.48 21.26 23.89
N SER A 422 -12.66 21.80 24.80
CA SER A 422 -11.42 22.50 24.48
C SER A 422 -10.32 21.48 24.24
N ILE A 423 -9.93 21.31 22.99
CA ILE A 423 -8.90 20.37 22.53
C ILE A 423 -7.57 21.12 22.45
N PRO A 424 -6.48 20.65 23.06
CA PRO A 424 -5.23 21.38 22.98
C PRO A 424 -4.69 21.39 21.53
N THR A 425 -4.08 22.50 21.13
CA THR A 425 -3.67 22.74 19.72
C THR A 425 -2.59 21.78 19.22
N SER A 426 -1.78 21.21 20.11
CA SER A 426 -0.73 20.21 19.78
C SER A 426 -1.25 18.84 19.33
N TYR A 427 -2.56 18.65 19.27
CA TYR A 427 -3.21 17.35 19.02
C TYR A 427 -3.97 17.26 17.71
N VAL A 428 -4.18 18.38 17.02
CA VAL A 428 -4.82 18.43 15.71
C VAL A 428 -3.84 19.08 14.77
N ASN A 429 -3.47 18.41 13.67
CA ASN A 429 -2.38 18.80 12.78
C ASN A 429 -2.40 20.32 12.50
N PRO A 430 -1.46 21.09 13.10
CA PRO A 430 -1.62 22.53 13.24
C PRO A 430 -1.25 23.31 11.97
N SER A 431 -0.54 22.69 11.01
CA SER A 431 0.19 23.44 10.00
C SER A 431 0.05 22.85 8.61
N SER A 432 -0.65 23.55 7.72
CA SER A 432 -0.31 23.50 6.30
C SER A 432 0.66 24.64 6.02
N HIS A 433 1.52 24.53 5.02
CA HIS A 433 2.43 25.61 4.59
C HIS A 433 1.69 26.94 4.33
N ARG A 434 0.38 26.85 4.06
CA ARG A 434 -0.51 27.98 3.80
C ARG A 434 -1.20 28.54 5.05
N HIS A 435 -1.53 27.70 6.04
CA HIS A 435 -2.40 28.10 7.16
C HIS A 435 -1.73 28.00 8.53
N THR A 436 -1.86 29.07 9.33
CA THR A 436 -1.45 29.12 10.74
C THR A 436 -2.66 29.08 11.67
N GLN A 437 -2.60 28.26 12.71
CA GLN A 437 -3.62 28.19 13.76
C GLN A 437 -3.65 29.49 14.59
N ALA A 438 -4.82 30.11 14.74
CA ALA A 438 -5.00 31.41 15.41
C ALA A 438 -5.94 31.40 16.63
N SER A 439 -6.52 30.25 16.96
CA SER A 439 -7.28 30.04 18.21
C SER A 439 -6.94 28.69 18.86
N GLY A 440 -7.55 28.41 20.01
CA GLY A 440 -7.71 27.03 20.47
C GLY A 440 -8.54 26.20 19.49
N VAL A 441 -8.51 24.88 19.65
CA VAL A 441 -9.33 23.94 18.85
C VAL A 441 -10.48 23.48 19.72
N TYR A 442 -11.70 23.48 19.18
CA TYR A 442 -12.90 23.14 19.96
C TYR A 442 -13.71 22.07 19.27
N GLY A 443 -14.13 21.06 20.02
CA GLY A 443 -15.12 20.07 19.61
C GLY A 443 -16.52 20.52 20.01
N LEU A 444 -17.49 20.38 19.11
CA LEU A 444 -18.91 20.63 19.35
C LEU A 444 -19.72 19.37 19.02
N LYS A 445 -20.49 18.88 20.00
CA LYS A 445 -21.41 17.76 19.85
C LYS A 445 -22.82 18.22 20.20
N VAL A 446 -23.79 17.74 19.43
CA VAL A 446 -25.21 17.93 19.76
C VAL A 446 -25.88 16.57 19.73
N LEU A 447 -26.33 16.10 20.89
CA LEU A 447 -27.11 14.88 21.03
C LEU A 447 -28.60 15.22 20.92
N ASN A 448 -29.17 14.91 19.75
CA ASN A 448 -30.61 15.02 19.49
C ASN A 448 -31.22 13.62 19.37
N LEU A 449 -31.76 13.10 20.48
CA LEU A 449 -32.36 11.76 20.52
C LEU A 449 -33.62 11.63 19.65
N ALA A 450 -34.34 12.73 19.43
CA ALA A 450 -35.56 12.73 18.62
C ALA A 450 -35.28 12.77 17.12
N GLY A 451 -34.07 13.16 16.70
CA GLY A 451 -33.66 13.26 15.29
C GLY A 451 -34.44 14.30 14.47
N THR A 452 -35.23 15.16 15.12
CA THR A 452 -36.07 16.18 14.46
C THR A 452 -35.58 17.59 14.76
N PHE A 453 -35.58 18.44 13.73
CA PHE A 453 -35.14 19.84 13.79
C PHE A 453 -35.69 20.62 12.58
N ASP A 454 -35.66 21.95 12.64
CA ASP A 454 -36.01 22.82 11.51
C ASP A 454 -34.84 22.90 10.51
N LYS A 455 -35.01 22.31 9.33
CA LYS A 455 -33.97 22.23 8.29
C LYS A 455 -33.56 23.61 7.72
N ASN A 456 -34.37 24.65 7.94
CA ASN A 456 -34.07 26.00 7.48
C ASN A 456 -33.26 26.80 8.51
N LYS A 457 -33.18 26.34 9.76
CA LYS A 457 -32.41 26.97 10.82
C LYS A 457 -30.98 26.46 10.85
N LYS A 458 -30.12 27.25 11.48
CA LYS A 458 -28.69 27.01 11.65
C LYS A 458 -28.32 27.17 13.12
N ILE A 459 -27.15 26.67 13.49
CA ILE A 459 -26.49 27.09 14.74
C ILE A 459 -25.42 28.12 14.40
N THR A 460 -25.11 29.00 15.35
CA THR A 460 -24.04 29.99 15.17
C THR A 460 -22.87 29.61 16.04
N VAL A 461 -21.68 29.42 15.45
CA VAL A 461 -20.44 29.26 16.20
C VAL A 461 -19.69 30.58 16.24
N LYS A 462 -19.17 30.95 17.41
CA LYS A 462 -18.52 32.25 17.65
C LYS A 462 -17.15 32.03 18.27
N PHE A 463 -16.13 32.61 17.65
CA PHE A 463 -14.78 32.64 18.19
C PHE A 463 -14.40 34.05 18.60
N LYS A 464 -13.79 34.22 19.77
CA LYS A 464 -13.22 35.51 20.14
C LYS A 464 -12.18 35.92 19.10
N SER A 465 -12.39 37.08 18.50
CA SER A 465 -11.55 37.61 17.42
C SER A 465 -10.51 38.55 18.00
N TYR A 466 -9.27 38.42 17.53
CA TYR A 466 -8.12 39.23 17.98
C TYR A 466 -7.59 40.15 16.87
N GLY A 467 -8.32 40.32 15.76
CA GLY A 467 -7.89 41.18 14.66
C GLY A 467 -8.87 41.21 13.48
N ASN A 468 -8.70 42.20 12.60
CA ASN A 468 -9.61 42.47 11.47
C ASN A 468 -8.90 42.25 10.13
N ASN A 469 -8.55 41.00 9.81
CA ASN A 469 -7.86 40.67 8.54
C ASN A 469 -8.71 39.71 7.71
N VAL A 470 -8.85 40.02 6.42
CA VAL A 470 -9.49 39.19 5.40
C VAL A 470 -8.90 37.76 5.36
N LYS A 471 -7.66 37.59 5.85
CA LYS A 471 -6.96 36.31 5.98
C LYS A 471 -7.44 35.42 7.13
N TYR A 472 -8.22 35.90 8.09
CA TYR A 472 -8.81 35.07 9.15
C TYR A 472 -10.06 34.34 8.65
N GLY A 473 -10.32 33.19 9.27
CA GLY A 473 -11.52 32.42 9.01
C GLY A 473 -11.79 31.38 10.07
N ILE A 474 -13.06 31.03 10.25
CA ILE A 474 -13.45 29.81 10.96
C ILE A 474 -13.31 28.64 9.99
N TYR A 475 -12.63 27.59 10.43
CA TYR A 475 -12.47 26.36 9.68
C TYR A 475 -13.06 25.22 10.47
N LYS A 476 -13.75 24.33 9.76
CA LYS A 476 -14.21 23.05 10.26
C LYS A 476 -13.21 21.98 9.82
N TYR A 477 -12.82 21.11 10.74
CA TYR A 477 -12.05 19.93 10.39
C TYR A 477 -12.98 18.84 9.86
N HIS A 478 -12.77 18.42 8.61
CA HIS A 478 -13.62 17.43 7.95
C HIS A 478 -12.81 16.65 6.90
N HIS A 479 -12.94 15.32 6.88
CA HIS A 479 -12.14 14.43 6.01
C HIS A 479 -10.63 14.76 6.03
N ASN A 480 -10.10 15.01 7.23
CA ASN A 480 -8.70 15.36 7.45
C ASN A 480 -8.21 16.64 6.73
N LYS A 481 -9.14 17.54 6.38
CA LYS A 481 -8.83 18.86 5.82
C LYS A 481 -9.52 19.92 6.67
N TRP A 482 -8.84 21.05 6.82
CA TRP A 482 -9.46 22.26 7.36
C TRP A 482 -10.23 22.93 6.24
N ILE A 483 -11.55 22.91 6.34
CA ILE A 483 -12.43 23.49 5.34
C ILE A 483 -12.94 24.83 5.86
N TYR A 484 -12.66 25.88 5.10
CA TYR A 484 -13.14 27.22 5.43
C TYR A 484 -14.67 27.26 5.45
N ILE A 485 -15.21 27.78 6.55
CA ILE A 485 -16.62 28.10 6.70
C ILE A 485 -16.77 29.62 6.54
N PRO A 486 -17.66 30.08 5.64
CA PRO A 486 -18.00 31.49 5.51
C PRO A 486 -18.24 32.11 6.89
N SER A 487 -17.40 33.08 7.22
CA SER A 487 -17.35 33.67 8.55
C SER A 487 -17.24 35.17 8.43
N ARG A 488 -17.93 35.86 9.33
CA ARG A 488 -18.03 37.32 9.36
C ARG A 488 -17.68 37.86 10.74
N GLN A 489 -17.15 39.08 10.78
CA GLN A 489 -16.85 39.74 12.04
C GLN A 489 -18.14 40.37 12.60
N GLU A 490 -18.48 40.03 13.84
CA GLU A 490 -19.57 40.64 14.60
C GLU A 490 -19.04 41.09 15.97
N GLY A 491 -18.83 42.41 16.13
CA GLY A 491 -18.22 42.97 17.34
C GLY A 491 -16.83 42.38 17.60
N ASN A 492 -16.66 41.76 18.77
CA ASN A 492 -15.40 41.11 19.18
C ASN A 492 -15.32 39.62 18.80
N TYR A 493 -16.28 39.13 18.00
CA TYR A 493 -16.35 37.73 17.60
C TYR A 493 -16.21 37.59 16.08
N LEU A 494 -15.57 36.50 15.68
CA LEU A 494 -15.72 35.93 14.34
C LEU A 494 -16.84 34.90 14.44
N VAL A 495 -17.85 34.99 13.59
CA VAL A 495 -19.03 34.12 13.65
C VAL A 495 -19.24 33.38 12.34
N ALA A 496 -19.80 32.17 12.42
CA ALA A 496 -20.20 31.38 11.27
C ALA A 496 -21.49 30.62 11.56
N ASP A 497 -22.39 30.58 10.59
CA ASP A 497 -23.63 29.83 10.70
C ASP A 497 -23.45 28.44 10.09
N ILE A 498 -23.73 27.39 10.88
CA ILE A 498 -23.54 25.99 10.50
C ILE A 498 -24.90 25.34 10.24
N ASN A 499 -25.01 24.66 9.11
CA ASN A 499 -26.20 23.87 8.80
C ASN A 499 -26.31 22.67 9.77
N LEU A 500 -27.52 22.41 10.28
CA LEU A 500 -27.78 21.34 11.24
C LEU A 500 -27.46 19.94 10.68
N ASN A 501 -27.60 19.74 9.36
CA ASN A 501 -27.22 18.48 8.71
C ASN A 501 -25.71 18.20 8.80
N ASN A 502 -24.91 19.24 9.07
CA ASN A 502 -23.46 19.15 9.20
C ASN A 502 -23.00 19.00 10.64
N ILE A 503 -23.92 18.91 11.61
CA ILE A 503 -23.57 18.64 13.00
C ILE A 503 -23.65 17.14 13.22
N ASP A 504 -22.50 16.48 13.15
CA ASP A 504 -22.42 15.07 13.53
C ASP A 504 -22.56 14.94 15.06
N PHE A 505 -23.37 13.96 15.51
CA PHE A 505 -23.47 13.60 16.92
C PHE A 505 -22.13 13.07 17.47
N LEU A 506 -21.26 12.54 16.59
CA LEU A 506 -19.92 12.06 16.93
C LEU A 506 -18.95 13.21 17.25
N GLY A 507 -19.29 14.45 16.89
CA GLY A 507 -18.53 15.66 17.21
C GLY A 507 -17.95 16.37 15.99
N ASN A 508 -17.88 17.70 16.08
CA ASN A 508 -17.46 18.60 15.02
C ASN A 508 -16.33 19.47 15.53
N ILE A 509 -15.19 19.47 14.84
CA ILE A 509 -14.01 20.20 15.31
C ILE A 509 -13.90 21.53 14.55
N TYR A 510 -13.78 22.62 15.30
CA TYR A 510 -13.67 23.98 14.76
C TYR A 510 -12.44 24.68 15.30
N ALA A 511 -11.88 25.57 14.49
CA ALA A 511 -10.83 26.48 14.91
C ALA A 511 -10.72 27.70 13.98
N VAL A 512 -10.15 28.79 14.50
CA VAL A 512 -9.76 29.94 13.68
C VAL A 512 -8.38 29.73 13.11
N ARG A 513 -8.24 29.96 11.80
CA ARG A 513 -6.95 29.87 11.10
C ARG A 513 -6.71 31.12 10.26
N VAL A 514 -5.44 31.41 10.03
CA VAL A 514 -4.95 32.48 9.15
C VAL A 514 -4.42 31.85 7.88
N ASP A 515 -4.96 32.25 6.73
CA ASP A 515 -4.40 31.92 5.42
C ASP A 515 -3.30 32.93 5.06
N ASN A 516 -2.03 32.52 5.22
CA ASN A 516 -0.88 33.38 5.00
C ASN A 516 -0.66 33.69 3.51
N GLN A 517 -1.12 32.79 2.63
CA GLN A 517 -0.91 32.87 1.18
C GLN A 517 -2.20 33.23 0.41
N LEU A 518 -3.24 33.69 1.11
CA LEU A 518 -4.51 34.08 0.49
C LEU A 518 -4.29 35.14 -0.61
N PRO A 519 -4.56 34.82 -1.90
CA PRO A 519 -4.44 35.80 -2.96
C PRO A 519 -5.58 36.82 -2.88
N ILE A 520 -5.28 38.08 -3.20
CA ILE A 520 -6.26 39.16 -3.30
C ILE A 520 -6.41 39.51 -4.78
N PHE A 521 -7.60 39.29 -5.33
CA PHE A 521 -7.88 39.56 -6.75
C PHE A 521 -8.44 40.97 -6.93
N HIS A 522 -7.62 41.86 -7.49
CA HIS A 522 -7.99 43.26 -7.68
C HIS A 522 -9.17 43.45 -8.65
N ASP A 523 -9.26 42.58 -9.66
CA ASP A 523 -10.28 42.56 -10.70
C ASP A 523 -11.63 41.97 -10.24
N SER A 524 -11.69 41.43 -9.02
CA SER A 524 -12.93 40.91 -8.43
C SER A 524 -13.55 41.87 -7.40
N ARG A 525 -12.88 42.98 -7.08
CA ARG A 525 -13.40 43.96 -6.11
C ARG A 525 -14.70 44.58 -6.62
N GLY A 526 -15.75 44.51 -5.82
CA GLY A 526 -17.08 45.01 -6.18
C GLY A 526 -17.82 44.13 -7.21
N HIS A 527 -17.24 42.99 -7.62
CA HIS A 527 -17.90 42.04 -8.49
C HIS A 527 -18.98 41.28 -7.71
N TRP A 528 -20.13 41.00 -8.34
CA TRP A 528 -21.29 40.39 -7.67
C TRP A 528 -21.00 39.03 -7.01
N ALA A 529 -20.06 38.26 -7.56
CA ALA A 529 -19.65 36.94 -7.05
C ALA A 529 -18.47 36.98 -6.06
N ILE A 530 -18.08 38.14 -5.52
CA ILE A 530 -16.85 38.29 -4.73
C ILE A 530 -16.83 37.40 -3.48
N GLU A 531 -17.97 37.26 -2.79
CA GLU A 531 -18.05 36.44 -1.58
C GLU A 531 -17.89 34.95 -1.89
N GLU A 532 -18.51 34.47 -2.96
CA GLU A 532 -18.35 33.10 -3.43
C GLU A 532 -16.92 32.84 -3.92
N ILE A 533 -16.32 33.78 -4.65
CA ILE A 533 -14.92 33.70 -5.08
C ILE A 533 -14.00 33.58 -3.85
N ASN A 534 -14.12 34.49 -2.89
CA ASN A 534 -13.30 34.48 -1.67
C ASN A 534 -13.46 33.17 -0.90
N THR A 535 -14.70 32.67 -0.77
CA THR A 535 -14.99 31.41 -0.10
C THR A 535 -14.24 30.24 -0.74
N TYR A 536 -14.33 30.08 -2.06
CA TYR A 536 -13.76 28.95 -2.77
C TYR A 536 -12.23 29.03 -2.92
N VAL A 537 -11.67 30.24 -2.86
CA VAL A 537 -10.23 30.48 -2.80
C VAL A 537 -9.68 30.09 -1.43
N LYS A 538 -10.37 30.47 -0.34
CA LYS A 538 -10.03 30.05 1.03
C LYS A 538 -10.18 28.54 1.24
N ARG A 539 -11.09 27.90 0.50
CA ARG A 539 -11.24 26.44 0.45
C ARG A 539 -10.22 25.74 -0.47
N GLU A 540 -9.36 26.49 -1.15
CA GLU A 540 -8.34 25.95 -2.07
C GLU A 540 -8.91 25.17 -3.27
N ILE A 541 -10.16 25.46 -3.65
CA ILE A 541 -10.84 24.79 -4.77
C ILE A 541 -10.55 25.53 -6.09
N ILE A 542 -10.57 26.87 -6.03
CA ILE A 542 -10.32 27.73 -7.18
C ILE A 542 -9.07 28.58 -6.95
N TYR A 543 -8.40 28.91 -8.06
CA TYR A 543 -7.19 29.72 -8.09
C TYR A 543 -7.31 30.77 -9.19
N GLY A 544 -6.61 31.89 -9.00
CA GLY A 544 -6.44 32.93 -10.01
C GLY A 544 -5.34 32.60 -11.01
N TYR A 545 -5.05 33.57 -11.86
CA TYR A 545 -3.99 33.52 -12.85
C TYR A 545 -2.65 34.01 -12.26
N PRO A 546 -1.50 33.65 -12.86
CA PRO A 546 -0.18 34.08 -12.37
C PRO A 546 0.01 35.60 -12.31
N ASP A 547 -0.80 36.37 -13.06
CA ASP A 547 -0.81 37.83 -13.05
C ASP A 547 -1.58 38.44 -11.86
N GLY A 548 -2.07 37.62 -10.93
CA GLY A 548 -2.81 38.07 -9.74
C GLY A 548 -4.29 38.41 -10.00
N THR A 549 -4.84 38.04 -11.15
CA THR A 549 -6.26 38.24 -11.50
C THR A 549 -7.09 36.97 -11.31
N PHE A 550 -8.39 37.08 -11.03
CA PHE A 550 -9.30 35.93 -11.06
C PHE A 550 -10.04 35.77 -12.40
N ARG A 551 -10.29 36.90 -13.07
CA ARG A 551 -11.04 37.08 -14.32
C ARG A 551 -12.47 36.53 -14.22
N PRO A 552 -13.32 37.10 -13.35
CA PRO A 552 -14.65 36.55 -13.05
C PRO A 552 -15.54 36.39 -14.30
N ASP A 553 -15.50 37.35 -15.22
CA ASP A 553 -16.30 37.33 -16.46
C ASP A 553 -15.67 36.51 -17.59
N LYS A 554 -14.48 35.95 -17.39
CA LYS A 554 -13.86 35.09 -18.39
C LYS A 554 -14.67 33.80 -18.52
N LYS A 555 -14.93 33.40 -19.76
CA LYS A 555 -15.50 32.09 -20.07
C LYS A 555 -14.58 30.98 -19.55
N ILE A 556 -15.15 29.97 -18.89
CA ILE A 556 -14.39 28.83 -18.37
C ILE A 556 -14.19 27.79 -19.48
N SER A 557 -12.96 27.30 -19.63
CA SER A 557 -12.67 26.19 -20.54
C SER A 557 -13.15 24.85 -19.96
N ARG A 558 -13.44 23.88 -20.83
CA ARG A 558 -13.84 22.52 -20.41
C ARG A 558 -12.84 21.89 -19.44
N ARG A 559 -11.53 22.04 -19.67
CA ARG A 559 -10.51 21.49 -18.77
C ARG A 559 -10.46 22.19 -17.40
N GLU A 560 -10.64 23.52 -17.37
CA GLU A 560 -10.72 24.27 -16.11
C GLU A 560 -11.92 23.81 -15.30
N PHE A 561 -13.08 23.63 -15.94
CA PHE A 561 -14.31 23.16 -15.30
C PHE A 561 -14.12 21.79 -14.64
N VAL A 562 -13.61 20.80 -15.38
CA VAL A 562 -13.38 19.44 -14.85
C VAL A 562 -12.33 19.43 -13.73
N THR A 563 -11.26 20.22 -13.86
CA THR A 563 -10.23 20.31 -12.81
C THR A 563 -10.79 20.86 -11.50
N MET A 564 -11.63 21.89 -11.57
CA MET A 564 -12.23 22.47 -10.37
C MET A 564 -13.25 21.51 -9.72
N LEU A 565 -14.02 20.77 -10.53
CA LEU A 565 -14.89 19.71 -10.00
C LEU A 565 -14.08 18.61 -9.30
N SER A 566 -12.97 18.18 -9.91
CA SER A 566 -12.06 17.20 -9.31
C SER A 566 -11.59 17.60 -7.91
N ARG A 567 -11.27 18.89 -7.71
CA ARG A 567 -10.86 19.40 -6.39
C ARG A 567 -12.01 19.51 -5.41
N LEU A 568 -13.16 20.03 -5.86
CA LEU A 568 -14.33 20.23 -5.01
C LEU A 568 -14.90 18.89 -4.48
N TYR A 569 -14.99 17.90 -5.36
CA TYR A 569 -15.55 16.59 -5.05
C TYR A 569 -14.50 15.59 -4.56
N ASP A 570 -13.27 16.07 -4.30
CA ASP A 570 -12.13 15.29 -3.83
C ASP A 570 -11.93 13.99 -4.62
N TRP A 571 -12.06 14.09 -5.95
CA TRP A 571 -11.81 12.95 -6.82
C TRP A 571 -10.38 12.47 -6.61
N PHE A 572 -10.19 11.16 -6.61
CA PHE A 572 -8.91 10.50 -6.46
C PHE A 572 -8.43 10.03 -7.84
N PRO A 573 -7.72 10.87 -8.61
CA PRO A 573 -7.44 10.57 -10.01
C PRO A 573 -6.41 9.44 -10.11
N PRO A 574 -6.44 8.65 -11.20
CA PRO A 574 -5.51 7.54 -11.35
C PRO A 574 -4.06 8.01 -11.50
N HIS A 575 -3.12 7.15 -11.12
CA HIS A 575 -1.69 7.38 -11.39
C HIS A 575 -1.38 7.21 -12.88
N ASP A 576 -2.00 6.22 -13.52
CA ASP A 576 -1.98 6.03 -14.97
C ASP A 576 -3.18 6.71 -15.64
N SER A 577 -2.90 7.55 -16.62
CA SER A 577 -3.87 8.29 -17.45
C SER A 577 -4.03 7.67 -18.85
N SER A 578 -3.55 6.45 -19.10
CA SER A 578 -3.59 5.80 -20.42
C SER A 578 -4.98 5.79 -21.09
N ASN A 579 -6.07 5.78 -20.30
CA ASN A 579 -7.45 5.80 -20.79
C ASN A 579 -7.83 7.06 -21.60
N ILE A 580 -7.10 8.18 -21.45
CA ILE A 580 -7.36 9.42 -22.21
C ILE A 580 -6.64 9.47 -23.56
N THR A 581 -5.71 8.55 -23.84
CA THR A 581 -5.00 8.48 -25.14
C THR A 581 -5.93 8.22 -26.33
N LYS A 582 -7.17 7.79 -26.06
CA LYS A 582 -8.25 7.69 -27.05
C LYS A 582 -8.68 9.04 -27.65
N PHE A 583 -8.42 10.15 -26.97
CA PHE A 583 -8.73 11.49 -27.47
C PHE A 583 -7.59 11.99 -28.34
N LYS A 584 -7.87 12.51 -29.53
CA LYS A 584 -6.84 13.02 -30.47
C LYS A 584 -6.04 14.20 -29.92
N ASP A 585 -6.64 14.96 -29.03
CA ASP A 585 -6.12 16.18 -28.41
C ASP A 585 -5.65 15.95 -26.96
N TYR A 586 -5.39 14.70 -26.55
CA TYR A 586 -4.99 14.36 -25.17
C TYR A 586 -3.72 15.09 -24.70
N ILE A 587 -2.80 15.39 -25.63
CA ILE A 587 -1.55 16.12 -25.35
C ILE A 587 -1.84 17.55 -24.85
N GLU A 588 -3.00 18.13 -25.19
CA GLU A 588 -3.39 19.49 -24.80
C GLU A 588 -4.00 19.56 -23.37
N PHE A 589 -4.15 18.43 -22.68
CA PHE A 589 -4.84 18.38 -21.39
C PHE A 589 -4.01 19.03 -20.27
N GLY A 590 -2.67 18.90 -20.34
CA GLY A 590 -1.74 19.51 -19.38
C GLY A 590 -2.08 19.19 -17.93
N TYR A 591 -2.19 20.21 -17.07
CA TYR A 591 -2.51 20.03 -15.65
C TYR A 591 -3.86 19.33 -15.37
N ALA A 592 -4.76 19.28 -16.35
CA ALA A 592 -6.08 18.68 -16.22
C ALA A 592 -6.11 17.18 -16.56
N GLU A 593 -4.99 16.61 -17.03
CA GLU A 593 -4.88 15.24 -17.53
C GLU A 593 -5.50 14.21 -16.57
N LYS A 594 -5.06 14.21 -15.32
CA LYS A 594 -5.54 13.32 -14.27
C LYS A 594 -7.04 13.48 -13.99
N ALA A 595 -7.50 14.73 -13.87
CA ALA A 595 -8.91 15.03 -13.62
C ALA A 595 -9.81 14.58 -14.77
N ILE A 596 -9.38 14.79 -16.02
CA ILE A 596 -10.10 14.35 -17.22
C ILE A 596 -10.09 12.83 -17.34
N SER A 597 -8.97 12.17 -16.99
CA SER A 597 -8.87 10.71 -16.94
C SER A 597 -9.88 10.09 -15.98
N TYR A 598 -9.93 10.58 -14.74
CA TYR A 598 -10.93 10.18 -13.75
C TYR A 598 -12.35 10.38 -14.29
N ALA A 599 -12.67 11.59 -14.75
CA ALA A 599 -14.00 11.95 -15.20
C ALA A 599 -14.45 11.15 -16.43
N SER A 600 -13.54 10.79 -17.32
CA SER A 600 -13.84 10.07 -18.57
C SER A 600 -14.25 8.63 -18.33
N TYR A 601 -13.66 7.95 -17.34
CA TYR A 601 -14.00 6.56 -17.05
C TYR A 601 -15.26 6.45 -16.20
N TYR A 602 -15.46 7.36 -15.21
CA TYR A 602 -16.73 7.43 -14.48
C TYR A 602 -17.88 7.95 -15.36
N ASN A 603 -17.63 8.16 -16.66
CA ASN A 603 -18.57 8.70 -17.64
C ASN A 603 -19.13 10.08 -17.25
N ILE A 604 -18.45 10.81 -16.35
CA ILE A 604 -18.81 12.17 -15.95
C ILE A 604 -18.65 13.11 -17.15
N VAL A 605 -17.60 12.91 -17.95
CA VAL A 605 -17.38 13.63 -19.21
C VAL A 605 -17.18 12.68 -20.38
N ASN A 606 -17.58 13.12 -21.57
CA ASN A 606 -17.38 12.41 -22.83
C ASN A 606 -16.69 13.34 -23.84
N GLY A 607 -15.99 12.74 -24.80
CA GLY A 607 -15.48 13.46 -25.97
C GLY A 607 -16.58 13.73 -27.01
N TYR A 608 -16.20 14.47 -28.04
CA TYR A 608 -17.02 14.75 -29.21
C TYR A 608 -16.92 13.61 -30.24
N PRO A 609 -17.86 13.54 -31.22
CA PRO A 609 -17.87 12.48 -32.24
C PRO A 609 -16.61 12.41 -33.11
N ASP A 610 -15.79 13.46 -33.15
CA ASP A 610 -14.52 13.52 -33.87
C ASP A 610 -13.33 12.92 -33.08
N ASN A 611 -13.60 12.34 -31.91
CA ASN A 611 -12.65 11.82 -30.92
C ASN A 611 -11.78 12.90 -30.27
N THR A 612 -12.28 14.14 -30.13
CA THR A 612 -11.61 15.20 -29.35
C THR A 612 -12.31 15.43 -28.00
N PHE A 613 -11.61 16.00 -27.03
CA PHE A 613 -12.21 16.49 -25.78
C PHE A 613 -12.44 18.01 -25.78
N ARG A 614 -11.68 18.72 -26.62
CA ARG A 614 -11.62 20.18 -26.79
C ARG A 614 -11.32 20.88 -25.46
N PRO A 615 -10.15 20.63 -24.85
CA PRO A 615 -9.84 21.04 -23.48
C PRO A 615 -9.84 22.57 -23.30
N HIS A 616 -9.55 23.32 -24.37
CA HIS A 616 -9.47 24.78 -24.38
C HIS A 616 -10.80 25.48 -24.70
N ASP A 617 -11.77 24.75 -25.26
CA ASP A 617 -13.04 25.34 -25.66
C ASP A 617 -13.85 25.78 -24.44
N PRO A 618 -14.50 26.96 -24.49
CA PRO A 618 -15.45 27.37 -23.48
C PRO A 618 -16.59 26.36 -23.31
N ILE A 619 -16.93 26.00 -22.07
CA ILE A 619 -18.02 25.07 -21.80
C ILE A 619 -19.39 25.78 -21.87
N THR A 620 -20.36 25.12 -22.49
CA THR A 620 -21.74 25.62 -22.62
C THR A 620 -22.61 25.29 -21.40
N TYR A 621 -23.66 26.07 -21.15
CA TYR A 621 -24.60 25.76 -20.06
C TYR A 621 -25.24 24.38 -20.23
N LYS A 622 -25.53 23.96 -21.47
CA LYS A 622 -26.03 22.61 -21.80
C LYS A 622 -25.07 21.50 -21.37
N GLU A 623 -23.77 21.71 -21.57
CA GLU A 623 -22.75 20.75 -21.16
C GLU A 623 -22.57 20.74 -19.64
N VAL A 624 -22.64 21.90 -19.00
CA VAL A 624 -22.65 22.02 -17.53
C VAL A 624 -23.79 21.19 -16.95
N GLU A 625 -25.01 21.30 -17.47
CA GLU A 625 -26.14 20.48 -17.00
C GLU A 625 -25.86 18.98 -17.14
N GLY A 626 -25.38 18.57 -18.32
CA GLY A 626 -25.06 17.16 -18.57
C GLY A 626 -24.00 16.61 -17.61
N ILE A 627 -22.92 17.37 -17.39
CA ILE A 627 -21.84 16.94 -16.49
C ILE A 627 -22.31 16.94 -15.04
N MET A 628 -22.93 18.01 -14.57
CA MET A 628 -23.36 18.12 -13.17
C MET A 628 -24.43 17.10 -12.81
N SER A 629 -25.32 16.74 -13.76
CA SER A 629 -26.31 15.67 -13.55
C SER A 629 -25.63 14.33 -13.23
N ARG A 630 -24.46 14.06 -13.82
CA ARG A 630 -23.67 12.84 -13.56
C ARG A 630 -22.85 12.94 -12.29
N VAL A 631 -22.24 14.10 -12.02
CA VAL A 631 -21.48 14.34 -10.78
C VAL A 631 -22.35 14.19 -9.54
N LEU A 632 -23.60 14.67 -9.61
CA LEU A 632 -24.52 14.68 -8.49
C LEU A 632 -25.40 13.42 -8.42
N ASP A 633 -25.25 12.48 -9.35
CA ASP A 633 -26.17 11.36 -9.59
C ASP A 633 -27.65 11.80 -9.55
N ASN A 634 -27.93 12.96 -10.17
CA ASN A 634 -29.21 13.62 -10.09
C ASN A 634 -29.60 14.16 -11.47
N GLN A 635 -30.44 13.39 -12.16
CA GLN A 635 -30.96 13.75 -13.47
C GLN A 635 -31.85 15.01 -13.48
N LYS A 636 -32.19 15.55 -12.30
CA LYS A 636 -32.98 16.79 -12.15
C LYS A 636 -32.11 18.04 -11.98
N PHE A 637 -30.77 17.94 -12.08
CA PHE A 637 -29.94 19.13 -12.08
C PHE A 637 -30.39 20.07 -13.23
N ASN A 638 -30.69 21.31 -12.89
CA ASN A 638 -31.23 22.30 -13.82
C ASN A 638 -30.54 23.65 -13.59
N TRP A 639 -29.86 24.13 -14.61
CA TRP A 639 -29.15 25.41 -14.58
C TRP A 639 -30.11 26.59 -14.35
N ASN A 640 -31.37 26.46 -14.78
CA ASN A 640 -32.38 27.50 -14.64
C ASN A 640 -32.59 27.94 -13.18
N TYR A 641 -32.47 27.02 -12.22
CA TYR A 641 -32.53 27.33 -10.80
C TYR A 641 -31.45 28.35 -10.40
N PHE A 642 -30.20 28.14 -10.83
CA PHE A 642 -29.10 29.04 -10.53
C PHE A 642 -29.25 30.37 -11.28
N ALA A 643 -29.70 30.35 -12.53
CA ALA A 643 -29.97 31.57 -13.29
C ALA A 643 -31.04 32.46 -12.62
N GLU A 644 -32.09 31.87 -12.06
CA GLU A 644 -33.12 32.59 -11.31
C GLU A 644 -32.59 33.14 -9.99
N LYS A 645 -31.78 32.34 -9.28
CA LYS A 645 -31.11 32.76 -8.06
C LYS A 645 -30.15 33.91 -8.28
N MET A 646 -29.35 33.88 -9.34
CA MET A 646 -28.47 34.98 -9.72
C MET A 646 -29.26 36.27 -9.99
N MET A 647 -30.41 36.17 -10.67
CA MET A 647 -31.24 37.33 -10.95
C MET A 647 -31.88 37.89 -9.67
N TYR A 648 -32.43 37.02 -8.82
CA TYR A 648 -33.12 37.41 -7.59
C TYR A 648 -32.17 37.98 -6.53
N GLU A 649 -31.01 37.34 -6.34
CA GLU A 649 -30.09 37.67 -5.25
C GLU A 649 -29.08 38.75 -5.65
N ASN A 650 -28.68 38.78 -6.94
CA ASN A 650 -27.59 39.65 -7.41
C ASN A 650 -28.00 40.59 -8.55
N GLY A 651 -29.24 40.52 -9.05
CA GLY A 651 -29.67 41.32 -10.20
C GLY A 651 -28.97 40.94 -11.51
N ILE A 652 -28.35 39.75 -11.59
CA ILE A 652 -27.57 39.31 -12.75
C ILE A 652 -28.39 38.33 -13.59
N ARG A 653 -28.64 38.70 -14.85
CA ARG A 653 -29.30 37.83 -15.82
C ARG A 653 -28.29 36.89 -16.50
N SER A 654 -28.46 35.58 -16.33
CA SER A 654 -27.64 34.59 -17.03
C SER A 654 -27.94 34.54 -18.53
N LYS A 655 -26.89 34.37 -19.36
CA LYS A 655 -27.02 34.22 -20.82
C LYS A 655 -27.64 32.89 -21.23
N SER A 656 -27.78 31.95 -20.31
CA SER A 656 -28.52 30.71 -20.52
C SER A 656 -30.00 30.95 -20.88
N LYS A 657 -30.57 32.08 -20.41
CA LYS A 657 -31.96 32.49 -20.69
C LYS A 657 -32.18 32.87 -22.16
N ASP A 658 -31.11 33.22 -22.88
CA ASP A 658 -31.18 33.46 -24.33
C ASP A 658 -30.99 32.16 -25.10
N ASN A 659 -29.98 31.36 -24.72
CA ASN A 659 -29.67 30.08 -25.34
C ASN A 659 -28.76 29.23 -24.43
N MET A 660 -29.08 27.95 -24.24
CA MET A 660 -28.27 27.02 -23.46
C MET A 660 -26.92 26.66 -24.11
N ASN A 661 -26.75 26.93 -25.41
CA ASN A 661 -25.46 26.81 -26.10
C ASN A 661 -24.53 28.01 -25.84
N ASN A 662 -24.98 29.03 -25.12
CA ASN A 662 -24.08 30.04 -24.59
C ASN A 662 -23.14 29.44 -23.54
N THR A 663 -22.05 30.14 -23.25
CA THR A 663 -20.94 29.64 -22.44
C THR A 663 -20.92 30.29 -21.08
N ILE A 664 -20.65 29.49 -20.05
CA ILE A 664 -20.61 29.93 -18.65
C ILE A 664 -19.31 30.69 -18.33
N THR A 665 -19.41 31.69 -17.46
CA THR A 665 -18.28 32.44 -16.90
C THR A 665 -17.71 31.78 -15.63
N ARG A 666 -16.50 32.16 -15.24
CA ARG A 666 -15.88 31.70 -13.97
C ARG A 666 -16.71 32.11 -12.75
N ALA A 667 -17.27 33.32 -12.73
CA ALA A 667 -18.14 33.78 -11.65
C ALA A 667 -19.43 32.97 -11.55
N GLU A 668 -20.13 32.74 -12.68
CA GLU A 668 -21.32 31.88 -12.72
C GLU A 668 -21.02 30.46 -12.22
N PHE A 669 -19.87 29.91 -12.62
CA PHE A 669 -19.45 28.59 -12.15
C PHE A 669 -19.24 28.55 -10.64
N VAL A 670 -18.52 29.52 -10.08
CA VAL A 670 -18.27 29.58 -8.62
C VAL A 670 -19.56 29.80 -7.84
N PHE A 671 -20.48 30.62 -8.35
CA PHE A 671 -21.80 30.79 -7.77
C PHE A 671 -22.61 29.48 -7.73
N MET A 672 -22.61 28.73 -8.84
CA MET A 672 -23.23 27.40 -8.90
C MET A 672 -22.60 26.46 -7.86
N LEU A 673 -21.26 26.41 -7.78
CA LEU A 673 -20.58 25.57 -6.81
C LEU A 673 -21.01 25.94 -5.38
N HIS A 674 -21.05 27.23 -5.06
CA HIS A 674 -21.43 27.71 -3.74
C HIS A 674 -22.82 27.22 -3.36
N ARG A 675 -23.83 27.49 -4.18
CA ARG A 675 -25.22 27.06 -3.92
C ARG A 675 -25.37 25.55 -3.85
N LEU A 676 -24.63 24.80 -4.66
CA LEU A 676 -24.62 23.32 -4.62
C LEU A 676 -23.97 22.73 -3.38
N ASN A 677 -23.15 23.47 -2.65
CA ASN A 677 -22.37 22.94 -1.53
C ASN A 677 -22.57 23.73 -0.23
N GLU A 678 -23.54 24.65 -0.18
CA GLU A 678 -23.97 25.33 1.04
C GLU A 678 -24.40 24.34 2.13
N TRP A 679 -24.98 23.20 1.74
CA TRP A 679 -25.39 22.15 2.67
C TRP A 679 -24.24 21.21 3.06
N ARG A 680 -23.07 21.25 2.39
CA ARG A 680 -21.94 20.35 2.71
C ARG A 680 -21.07 20.83 3.87
N TYR A 681 -21.08 22.12 4.18
CA TYR A 681 -20.12 22.73 5.08
C TYR A 681 -20.76 23.48 6.24
#